data_AF-A0A9E2UPF1-F1
#
_entry.id   AF-A0A9E2UPF1-F1
#
_cell.length_a   1.000
_cell.length_b   1.000
_cell.length_c   1.000
_cell.angle_alpha   90.00
_cell.angle_beta   90.00
_cell.angle_gamma   90.00
#
_symmetry.space_group_name_H-M   'P 1'
#
loop_
_entity.id
_entity.type
_entity.pdbx_description
1 polymer ?
#
loop_
_entity_poly.entity_id
_entity_poly.type
_entity_poly.pdbx_seq_one_letter_code
_entity_poly.pdbx_strand_id
1 'polypeptide(L)'
;ISSEDGILLHFAETHDNNRLASRSKTYARMRTTLCALLSYEGSFGFANGVEWFATEKINVHEASSLNWGAEDNQVDHLKTLSNILKAHPAFFNKTELSLIQHGEGNHIVLFRNNIPTGKKLLIVANLDDNNQTLASWDAKKAGIKETTYIDLLTSEKIHVESSSNYNSYFLNPGMVLCLTNDENDLDLIKINAERDFIVPEKVAKQKMNAKALDILRIYNGNNDIGDFDIENASNSLADNPIEYCRRLNPFSGETRVKVWNWPKDVRREIMIPPSYFLMVVADKPFQALIADGNFILANEESLPRSDGLFFALFSPLQTPLKHQQLVLKLTVYESGQAKHVQAPLLYLSEPEEVRLKRVFSRSQLLKNPIGMLDTNGRGAMLHVPVFWGTLNSKYDAILAANTSSEYPVDRLVAFSRCRAWVVFQGFSQDVCSDCFDSFEFDYKDGGLWRYRIPTSQGEHIHLNIRLHMVNGENSVRIVFTRPYSNNQDRNLSDDKVIKLILRPDIEYRNFHETTKAFKGPEQLWPGAVSSKSSGFMFAPEAEFGLFMDISKGNFSFEPEWQYMIFRSLEDQRGLDPNSDLFSPGYFQTFLKGGEEVVLSACVDSKIKHKSSCPEPAETNDSSFKKRHPGLKIEEALTLALDHYITSRGSYKSIIAGYPWFLDWGRDSLIFARGMIAAGKYKEAELVIKQFARFEKDGTIPNMISGHDAANRDTSDAPLWLFIACSDLAGAKGKDSFLNRKTDDRDIRSILISLASRLISGTPNGIYMDDDSGFLFSPAHFTWMDTNYPACTPREGYPVEIQALWYKALLFLSDIDTSDSSKKWSALAARVQKSIYEL
;
A
#
# COMPACT_ATOMS: atom_id res chain seq x y z
N ILE A 1 -8.50 -32.38 39.10
CA ILE A 1 -8.05 -31.07 38.57
C ILE A 1 -6.94 -31.22 37.53
N SER A 2 -5.64 -31.29 37.84
CA SER A 2 -4.60 -31.36 36.77
C SER A 2 -4.75 -32.50 35.75
N SER A 3 -5.35 -33.62 36.15
CA SER A 3 -5.62 -34.78 35.30
C SER A 3 -6.94 -34.73 34.52
N GLU A 4 -7.87 -33.83 34.88
CA GLU A 4 -9.27 -33.84 34.41
C GLU A 4 -9.73 -32.49 33.85
N ASP A 5 -9.32 -31.38 34.49
CA ASP A 5 -9.79 -30.02 34.23
C ASP A 5 -8.72 -29.11 33.60
N GLY A 6 -7.49 -29.62 33.43
CA GLY A 6 -6.35 -28.88 32.88
C GLY A 6 -5.28 -28.54 33.92
N ILE A 7 -4.10 -28.13 33.44
CA ILE A 7 -2.91 -27.91 34.26
C ILE A 7 -3.14 -26.79 35.28
N LEU A 8 -2.92 -27.10 36.56
CA LEU A 8 -2.88 -26.10 37.62
C LEU A 8 -1.60 -25.27 37.52
N LEU A 9 -1.78 -23.95 37.33
CA LEU A 9 -0.69 -22.97 37.31
C LEU A 9 -0.48 -22.39 38.70
N HIS A 10 0.76 -22.46 39.20
CA HIS A 10 1.14 -21.69 40.37
C HIS A 10 1.41 -20.25 39.95
N PHE A 11 0.82 -19.30 40.67
CA PHE A 11 0.93 -17.90 40.33
C PHE A 11 1.47 -17.08 41.50
N ALA A 12 2.55 -16.32 41.26
CA ALA A 12 3.11 -15.38 42.22
C ALA A 12 2.64 -13.95 41.92
N GLU A 13 1.70 -13.43 42.71
CA GLU A 13 1.15 -12.08 42.54
C GLU A 13 1.85 -11.05 43.44
N THR A 14 2.08 -9.81 42.99
CA THR A 14 2.70 -8.73 43.80
C THR A 14 1.87 -8.26 44.99
N HIS A 15 2.44 -7.40 45.83
CA HIS A 15 1.80 -6.89 47.05
C HIS A 15 0.75 -5.80 46.76
N ASP A 16 -0.50 -6.09 47.11
CA ASP A 16 -1.60 -5.11 47.25
C ASP A 16 -1.63 -4.48 48.66
N ASN A 17 -0.64 -4.79 49.49
CA ASN A 17 -0.57 -4.47 50.91
C ASN A 17 0.79 -3.84 51.30
N ASN A 18 0.74 -2.66 51.92
CA ASN A 18 1.92 -1.91 52.40
C ASN A 18 2.84 -2.74 53.30
N ARG A 19 2.29 -3.64 54.13
CA ARG A 19 3.07 -4.51 55.03
C ARG A 19 4.03 -5.40 54.24
N LEU A 20 3.56 -5.96 53.13
CA LEU A 20 4.37 -6.86 52.30
C LEU A 20 5.32 -6.08 51.40
N ALA A 21 4.89 -4.92 50.87
CA ALA A 21 5.74 -4.01 50.10
C ALA A 21 6.99 -3.55 50.88
N SER A 22 6.84 -3.24 52.17
CA SER A 22 7.96 -2.81 53.04
C SER A 22 9.06 -3.88 53.24
N ARG A 23 8.79 -5.15 52.90
CA ARG A 23 9.69 -6.30 53.09
C ARG A 23 9.90 -7.08 51.78
N SER A 24 9.69 -6.39 50.66
CA SER A 24 9.56 -6.96 49.31
C SER A 24 10.78 -7.76 48.85
N LYS A 25 12.03 -7.37 49.18
CA LYS A 25 13.22 -8.08 48.70
C LYS A 25 13.25 -9.57 49.09
N THR A 26 13.25 -9.85 50.38
CA THR A 26 13.30 -11.21 50.91
C THR A 26 12.00 -11.96 50.61
N TYR A 27 10.86 -11.32 50.88
CA TYR A 27 9.55 -11.97 50.78
C TYR A 27 9.14 -12.25 49.33
N ALA A 28 9.35 -11.31 48.39
CA ALA A 28 9.05 -11.52 46.98
C ALA A 28 9.95 -12.60 46.38
N ARG A 29 11.27 -12.59 46.68
CA ARG A 29 12.19 -13.64 46.21
C ARG A 29 11.78 -15.02 46.74
N MET A 30 11.51 -15.13 48.05
CA MET A 30 11.03 -16.36 48.69
C MET A 30 9.77 -16.87 48.01
N ARG A 31 8.73 -16.04 47.90
CA ARG A 31 7.44 -16.41 47.32
C ARG A 31 7.56 -16.84 45.86
N THR A 32 8.23 -16.04 45.04
CA THR A 32 8.46 -16.35 43.61
C THR A 32 9.16 -17.70 43.46
N THR A 33 10.21 -17.93 44.25
CA THR A 33 10.96 -19.20 44.25
C THR A 33 10.12 -20.37 44.71
N LEU A 34 9.36 -20.19 45.79
CA LEU A 34 8.47 -21.22 46.33
C LEU A 34 7.38 -21.58 45.32
N CYS A 35 6.67 -20.59 44.77
CA CYS A 35 5.64 -20.81 43.75
C CYS A 35 6.20 -21.56 42.53
N ALA A 36 7.37 -21.15 42.03
CA ALA A 36 8.04 -21.77 40.90
C ALA A 36 8.43 -23.23 41.19
N LEU A 37 9.14 -23.48 42.29
CA LEU A 37 9.70 -24.81 42.62
C LEU A 37 8.66 -25.79 43.17
N LEU A 38 7.50 -25.32 43.64
CA LEU A 38 6.38 -26.18 44.01
C LEU A 38 5.40 -26.41 42.84
N SER A 39 5.61 -25.76 41.69
CA SER A 39 4.68 -25.81 40.55
C SER A 39 4.42 -27.22 40.03
N TYR A 40 3.22 -27.46 39.54
CA TYR A 40 2.87 -28.72 38.86
C TYR A 40 3.41 -28.69 37.42
N GLU A 41 4.20 -29.70 37.03
CA GLU A 41 4.81 -29.80 35.70
C GLU A 41 5.54 -28.51 35.23
N GLY A 42 6.21 -27.82 36.16
CA GLY A 42 6.96 -26.59 35.87
C GLY A 42 6.09 -25.38 35.51
N SER A 43 4.77 -25.48 35.69
CA SER A 43 3.80 -24.48 35.25
C SER A 43 3.68 -23.35 36.28
N PHE A 44 4.43 -22.27 36.01
CA PHE A 44 4.57 -21.12 36.88
C PHE A 44 4.29 -19.80 36.14
N GLY A 45 3.58 -18.89 36.78
CA GLY A 45 3.35 -17.53 36.31
C GLY A 45 3.54 -16.49 37.43
N PHE A 46 3.67 -15.23 37.03
CA PHE A 46 3.79 -14.09 37.94
C PHE A 46 3.10 -12.87 37.34
N ALA A 47 2.59 -11.96 38.18
CA ALA A 47 1.98 -10.68 37.76
C ALA A 47 2.87 -9.48 38.04
N ASN A 48 2.62 -8.38 37.31
CA ASN A 48 3.22 -7.04 37.50
C ASN A 48 4.75 -6.96 37.37
N GLY A 49 5.33 -7.91 36.66
CA GLY A 49 6.73 -7.87 36.24
C GLY A 49 7.70 -8.40 37.27
N VAL A 50 8.77 -8.98 36.73
CA VAL A 50 9.86 -9.62 37.47
C VAL A 50 10.94 -8.64 37.87
N GLU A 51 10.85 -7.44 37.33
CA GLU A 51 11.85 -6.40 37.45
C GLU A 51 11.76 -5.62 38.78
N TRP A 52 10.90 -6.03 39.72
CA TRP A 52 10.52 -5.19 40.85
C TRP A 52 10.67 -5.87 42.21
N PHE A 53 11.58 -5.32 43.03
CA PHE A 53 11.47 -5.34 44.48
C PHE A 53 10.62 -4.15 44.96
N ALA A 54 9.35 -4.12 44.55
CA ALA A 54 8.45 -3.00 44.83
C ALA A 54 8.39 -2.70 46.34
N THR A 55 8.89 -1.54 46.76
CA THR A 55 8.84 -1.07 48.16
C THR A 55 7.53 -0.36 48.48
N GLU A 56 6.72 -0.08 47.47
CA GLU A 56 5.42 0.58 47.54
C GLU A 56 4.30 -0.39 47.14
N LYS A 57 3.08 -0.12 47.62
CA LYS A 57 1.89 -0.88 47.23
C LYS A 57 1.59 -0.65 45.75
N ILE A 58 1.47 -1.73 44.99
CA ILE A 58 1.07 -1.68 43.58
C ILE A 58 -0.45 -1.79 43.49
N ASN A 59 -1.10 -0.85 42.80
CA ASN A 59 -2.52 -0.96 42.48
C ASN A 59 -2.73 -1.88 41.27
N VAL A 60 -2.85 -3.18 41.55
CA VAL A 60 -3.12 -4.27 40.60
C VAL A 60 -4.35 -4.06 39.72
N HIS A 61 -5.32 -3.23 40.13
CA HIS A 61 -6.58 -3.04 39.40
C HIS A 61 -6.53 -1.93 38.34
N GLU A 62 -5.51 -1.06 38.35
CA GLU A 62 -5.45 0.12 37.47
C GLU A 62 -4.08 0.35 36.78
N ALA A 63 -3.03 -0.37 37.18
CA ALA A 63 -1.70 -0.24 36.59
C ALA A 63 -1.30 -1.53 35.86
N SER A 64 -1.08 -1.43 34.54
CA SER A 64 -0.79 -2.57 33.65
C SER A 64 0.62 -2.59 33.05
N SER A 65 1.47 -1.62 33.39
CA SER A 65 2.82 -1.54 32.80
C SER A 65 3.90 -2.10 33.72
N LEU A 66 4.58 -3.13 33.20
CA LEU A 66 5.91 -3.58 33.60
C LEU A 66 6.88 -2.37 33.56
N ASN A 67 7.68 -2.15 34.59
CA ASN A 67 8.76 -1.16 34.52
C ASN A 67 10.06 -1.83 34.10
N TRP A 68 10.07 -2.03 32.79
CA TRP A 68 11.19 -2.44 31.97
C TRP A 68 12.42 -1.58 32.26
N GLY A 69 13.55 -2.25 32.53
CA GLY A 69 14.85 -1.58 32.69
C GLY A 69 15.18 -1.10 34.11
N ALA A 70 14.49 -1.58 35.15
CA ALA A 70 14.87 -1.33 36.54
C ALA A 70 16.24 -1.95 36.90
N GLU A 71 17.13 -1.19 37.55
CA GLU A 71 18.46 -1.68 37.93
C GLU A 71 18.41 -2.79 39.00
N ASP A 72 17.52 -2.68 39.99
CA ASP A 72 17.38 -3.65 41.08
C ASP A 72 16.16 -4.56 40.84
N ASN A 73 16.42 -5.78 40.34
CA ASN A 73 15.41 -6.68 39.81
C ASN A 73 15.64 -8.16 40.19
N GLN A 74 14.67 -9.03 39.87
CA GLN A 74 14.78 -10.48 40.04
C GLN A 74 15.04 -11.23 38.72
N VAL A 75 15.42 -10.54 37.64
CA VAL A 75 15.53 -11.14 36.29
C VAL A 75 16.52 -12.30 36.28
N ASP A 76 17.72 -12.11 36.86
CA ASP A 76 18.73 -13.18 36.93
C ASP A 76 18.27 -14.36 37.78
N HIS A 77 17.62 -14.09 38.92
CA HIS A 77 17.08 -15.12 39.79
C HIS A 77 16.00 -15.96 39.08
N LEU A 78 15.14 -15.29 38.32
CA LEU A 78 14.08 -15.93 37.53
C LEU A 78 14.60 -16.64 36.29
N LYS A 79 15.70 -16.17 35.70
CA LYS A 79 16.43 -16.90 34.67
C LYS A 79 16.91 -18.24 35.22
N THR A 80 17.51 -18.26 36.42
CA THR A 80 17.93 -19.49 37.09
C THR A 80 16.74 -20.42 37.35
N LEU A 81 15.64 -19.91 37.92
CA LEU A 81 14.42 -20.70 38.14
C LEU A 81 13.89 -21.28 36.83
N SER A 82 13.77 -20.45 35.80
CA SER A 82 13.28 -20.88 34.49
C SER A 82 14.17 -21.97 33.88
N ASN A 83 15.49 -21.87 34.02
CA ASN A 83 16.40 -22.90 33.54
C ASN A 83 16.20 -24.23 34.27
N ILE A 84 16.01 -24.20 35.59
CA ILE A 84 15.71 -25.41 36.39
C ILE A 84 14.39 -26.04 35.93
N LEU A 85 13.31 -25.26 35.86
CA LEU A 85 11.98 -25.75 35.49
C LEU A 85 11.95 -26.33 34.07
N LYS A 86 12.70 -25.74 33.13
CA LYS A 86 12.79 -26.20 31.74
C LYS A 86 13.66 -27.43 31.55
N ALA A 87 14.74 -27.56 32.33
CA ALA A 87 15.77 -28.57 32.09
C ALA A 87 15.60 -29.84 32.92
N HIS A 88 15.14 -29.70 34.17
CA HIS A 88 15.22 -30.80 35.12
C HIS A 88 13.97 -31.69 35.06
N PRO A 89 14.10 -33.02 34.84
CA PRO A 89 12.94 -33.92 34.68
C PRO A 89 11.94 -33.95 35.84
N ALA A 90 12.36 -33.61 37.06
CA ALA A 90 11.47 -33.45 38.22
C ALA A 90 10.44 -32.30 38.10
N PHE A 91 10.45 -31.56 36.99
CA PHE A 91 9.40 -30.60 36.64
C PHE A 91 8.61 -31.02 35.40
N PHE A 92 8.80 -32.23 34.86
CA PHE A 92 8.03 -32.73 33.72
C PHE A 92 6.84 -33.58 34.17
N ASN A 93 6.04 -34.03 33.19
CA ASN A 93 4.90 -34.89 33.44
C ASN A 93 5.31 -36.22 34.12
N LYS A 94 4.38 -36.81 34.87
CA LYS A 94 4.60 -38.03 35.68
C LYS A 94 5.64 -37.86 36.80
N THR A 95 5.69 -36.67 37.38
CA THR A 95 6.45 -36.41 38.62
C THR A 95 5.52 -36.53 39.82
N GLU A 96 5.90 -37.35 40.79
CA GLU A 96 5.23 -37.43 42.09
C GLU A 96 5.74 -36.35 43.03
N LEU A 97 4.81 -35.72 43.74
CA LEU A 97 5.07 -34.66 44.71
C LEU A 97 4.63 -35.12 46.09
N SER A 98 5.50 -35.02 47.09
CA SER A 98 5.16 -35.39 48.47
C SER A 98 5.81 -34.46 49.48
N LEU A 99 5.05 -34.05 50.51
CA LEU A 99 5.58 -33.28 51.63
C LEU A 99 6.21 -34.23 52.64
N ILE A 100 7.48 -34.01 52.97
CA ILE A 100 8.26 -34.90 53.85
C ILE A 100 8.89 -34.19 55.06
N GLN A 101 8.44 -32.96 55.34
CA GLN A 101 8.88 -32.17 56.49
C GLN A 101 8.57 -32.86 57.83
N HIS A 102 9.39 -32.56 58.84
CA HIS A 102 9.28 -33.07 60.20
C HIS A 102 9.64 -31.98 61.22
N GLY A 103 8.99 -31.99 62.39
CA GLY A 103 9.25 -31.05 63.48
C GLY A 103 8.39 -29.79 63.45
N GLU A 104 8.54 -28.99 64.51
CA GLU A 104 7.86 -27.70 64.70
C GLU A 104 8.66 -26.57 64.03
N GLY A 105 7.99 -25.62 63.37
CA GLY A 105 8.63 -24.45 62.74
C GLY A 105 7.99 -24.04 61.42
N ASN A 106 8.21 -22.81 60.99
CA ASN A 106 7.60 -22.25 59.78
C ASN A 106 8.42 -22.59 58.52
N HIS A 107 8.49 -23.88 58.17
CA HIS A 107 9.23 -24.37 57.02
C HIS A 107 8.44 -25.42 56.23
N ILE A 108 8.84 -25.65 54.99
CA ILE A 108 8.26 -26.66 54.11
C ILE A 108 9.36 -27.46 53.42
N VAL A 109 9.12 -28.76 53.27
CA VAL A 109 10.00 -29.66 52.52
C VAL A 109 9.19 -30.50 51.54
N LEU A 110 9.33 -30.17 50.25
CA LEU A 110 8.70 -30.88 49.14
C LEU A 110 9.70 -31.79 48.45
N PHE A 111 9.37 -33.07 48.37
CA PHE A 111 10.10 -34.06 47.59
C PHE A 111 9.45 -34.25 46.22
N ARG A 112 10.25 -34.17 45.15
CA ARG A 112 9.85 -34.37 43.76
C ARG A 112 10.56 -35.61 43.21
N ASN A 113 9.81 -36.55 42.66
CA ASN A 113 10.34 -37.80 42.08
C ASN A 113 9.77 -38.01 40.68
N ASN A 114 10.59 -37.87 39.64
CA ASN A 114 10.16 -38.14 38.29
C ASN A 114 10.21 -39.66 38.01
N ILE A 115 9.05 -40.29 37.87
CA ILE A 115 8.97 -41.76 37.70
C ILE A 115 9.73 -42.24 36.45
N PRO A 116 9.60 -41.63 35.26
CA PRO A 116 10.27 -42.11 34.06
C PRO A 116 11.82 -42.06 34.11
N THR A 117 12.39 -41.00 34.70
CA THR A 117 13.84 -40.78 34.68
C THR A 117 14.53 -41.16 35.98
N GLY A 118 13.78 -41.34 37.07
CA GLY A 118 14.31 -41.58 38.41
C GLY A 118 14.97 -40.36 39.08
N LYS A 119 14.95 -39.18 38.42
CA LYS A 119 15.52 -37.94 38.95
C LYS A 119 14.71 -37.41 40.12
N LYS A 120 15.41 -36.94 41.15
CA LYS A 120 14.84 -36.52 42.43
C LYS A 120 15.28 -35.12 42.79
N LEU A 121 14.39 -34.32 43.37
CA LEU A 121 14.73 -33.03 43.96
C LEU A 121 14.07 -32.86 45.31
N LEU A 122 14.74 -32.13 46.19
CA LEU A 122 14.21 -31.72 47.47
C LEU A 122 14.14 -30.19 47.54
N ILE A 123 12.93 -29.65 47.66
CA ILE A 123 12.71 -28.21 47.82
C ILE A 123 12.52 -27.94 49.30
N VAL A 124 13.41 -27.13 49.88
CA VAL A 124 13.44 -26.84 51.31
C VAL A 124 13.32 -25.33 51.49
N ALA A 125 12.28 -24.85 52.17
CA ALA A 125 12.01 -23.41 52.28
C ALA A 125 11.66 -22.98 53.71
N ASN A 126 12.24 -21.85 54.14
CA ASN A 126 11.80 -21.09 55.30
C ASN A 126 10.69 -20.13 54.87
N LEU A 127 9.53 -20.24 55.49
CA LEU A 127 8.34 -19.43 55.20
C LEU A 127 8.29 -18.15 56.07
N ASP A 128 9.25 -17.96 56.97
CA ASP A 128 9.45 -16.75 57.77
C ASP A 128 10.58 -15.90 57.17
N ASP A 129 10.28 -14.63 56.88
CA ASP A 129 11.19 -13.65 56.28
C ASP A 129 11.90 -12.74 57.32
N ASN A 130 11.68 -12.97 58.63
CA ASN A 130 12.39 -12.35 59.75
C ASN A 130 13.32 -13.32 60.50
N ASN A 131 12.84 -14.55 60.75
CA ASN A 131 13.47 -15.47 61.68
C ASN A 131 14.13 -16.65 60.97
N GLN A 132 15.26 -17.10 61.51
CA GLN A 132 15.89 -18.35 61.10
C GLN A 132 15.05 -19.54 61.59
N THR A 133 14.98 -20.61 60.81
CA THR A 133 14.31 -21.86 61.21
C THR A 133 15.20 -23.07 60.94
N LEU A 134 15.11 -24.08 61.80
CA LEU A 134 15.70 -25.38 61.54
C LEU A 134 14.70 -26.21 60.71
N ALA A 135 15.01 -26.44 59.44
CA ALA A 135 14.20 -27.31 58.60
C ALA A 135 14.65 -28.76 58.75
N SER A 136 13.70 -29.68 58.96
CA SER A 136 13.99 -31.12 59.13
C SER A 136 13.07 -31.97 58.24
N TRP A 137 13.58 -33.09 57.71
CA TRP A 137 12.80 -33.99 56.85
C TRP A 137 13.21 -35.45 56.99
N ASP A 138 12.29 -36.35 56.65
CA ASP A 138 12.49 -37.79 56.66
C ASP A 138 13.42 -38.24 55.51
N ALA A 139 14.65 -38.64 55.86
CA ALA A 139 15.66 -39.06 54.90
C ALA A 139 15.27 -40.35 54.16
N LYS A 140 14.48 -41.23 54.79
CA LYS A 140 14.00 -42.48 54.19
C LYS A 140 12.96 -42.21 53.11
N LYS A 141 12.08 -41.23 53.32
CA LYS A 141 11.10 -40.79 52.30
C LYS A 141 11.75 -40.07 51.13
N ALA A 142 12.80 -39.29 51.38
CA ALA A 142 13.60 -38.68 50.30
C ALA A 142 14.33 -39.74 49.46
N GLY A 143 14.71 -40.87 50.08
CA GLY A 143 15.44 -41.95 49.39
C GLY A 143 16.80 -41.49 48.85
N ILE A 144 17.44 -40.57 49.56
CA ILE A 144 18.78 -40.01 49.32
C ILE A 144 19.61 -40.32 50.56
N LYS A 145 20.74 -41.03 50.39
CA LYS A 145 21.58 -41.49 51.52
C LYS A 145 22.70 -40.52 51.85
N GLU A 146 23.03 -39.65 50.92
CA GLU A 146 24.09 -38.67 51.02
C GLU A 146 23.67 -37.52 51.95
N THR A 147 24.63 -37.02 52.73
CA THR A 147 24.48 -35.85 53.61
C THR A 147 24.97 -34.55 52.97
N THR A 148 25.45 -34.65 51.73
CA THR A 148 25.90 -33.52 50.92
C THR A 148 24.98 -33.39 49.73
N TYR A 149 24.39 -32.22 49.57
CA TYR A 149 23.51 -31.85 48.47
C TYR A 149 24.15 -30.72 47.68
N ILE A 150 23.66 -30.50 46.48
CA ILE A 150 23.95 -29.32 45.67
C ILE A 150 22.67 -28.51 45.56
N ASP A 151 22.73 -27.22 45.88
CA ASP A 151 21.64 -26.31 45.61
C ASP A 151 21.68 -25.84 44.16
N LEU A 152 20.66 -26.19 43.38
CA LEU A 152 20.55 -25.83 41.97
C LEU A 152 20.33 -24.32 41.75
N LEU A 153 19.94 -23.57 42.78
CA LEU A 153 19.77 -22.11 42.69
C LEU A 153 21.11 -21.36 42.77
N THR A 154 22.03 -21.82 43.62
CA THR A 154 23.31 -21.15 43.90
C THR A 154 24.53 -21.90 43.37
N SER A 155 24.36 -23.17 43.00
CA SER A 155 25.43 -24.14 42.72
C SER A 155 26.34 -24.45 43.92
N GLU A 156 25.94 -24.09 45.14
CA GLU A 156 26.72 -24.35 46.35
C GLU A 156 26.47 -25.76 46.89
N LYS A 157 27.50 -26.35 47.51
CA LYS A 157 27.38 -27.61 48.24
C LYS A 157 26.84 -27.36 49.64
N ILE A 158 25.72 -28.02 49.96
CA ILE A 158 25.02 -27.92 51.24
C ILE A 158 25.24 -29.21 52.01
N HIS A 159 25.86 -29.08 53.19
CA HIS A 159 26.00 -30.18 54.14
C HIS A 159 24.88 -30.13 55.16
N VAL A 160 24.12 -31.22 55.27
CA VAL A 160 23.00 -31.33 56.22
C VAL A 160 23.40 -32.16 57.43
N GLU A 161 22.83 -31.83 58.59
CA GLU A 161 23.02 -32.62 59.81
C GLU A 161 22.04 -33.79 59.82
N SER A 162 22.58 -35.01 59.90
CA SER A 162 21.77 -36.24 59.95
C SER A 162 21.70 -36.78 61.39
N SER A 163 20.48 -36.91 61.91
CA SER A 163 20.22 -37.56 63.20
C SER A 163 19.17 -38.66 63.04
N SER A 164 19.54 -39.90 63.37
CA SER A 164 18.71 -41.11 63.23
C SER A 164 18.14 -41.32 61.81
N ASN A 165 16.91 -40.86 61.55
CA ASN A 165 16.20 -40.96 60.26
C ASN A 165 15.88 -39.60 59.63
N TYR A 166 16.34 -38.50 60.23
CA TYR A 166 16.02 -37.14 59.80
C TYR A 166 17.29 -36.40 59.38
N ASN A 167 17.17 -35.66 58.28
CA ASN A 167 18.15 -34.66 57.87
C ASN A 167 17.64 -33.28 58.25
N SER A 168 18.55 -32.40 58.67
CA SER A 168 18.20 -31.06 59.11
C SER A 168 19.21 -30.00 58.65
N TYR A 169 18.73 -28.78 58.41
CA TYR A 169 19.54 -27.65 57.96
C TYR A 169 18.95 -26.31 58.44
N PHE A 170 19.82 -25.41 58.90
CA PHE A 170 19.41 -24.07 59.34
C PHE A 170 19.19 -23.14 58.14
N LEU A 171 17.95 -22.69 57.94
CA LEU A 171 17.56 -21.79 56.87
C LEU A 171 17.46 -20.35 57.36
N ASN A 172 18.17 -19.45 56.69
CA ASN A 172 18.03 -18.00 56.89
C ASN A 172 16.60 -17.51 56.57
N PRO A 173 16.21 -16.31 57.02
CA PRO A 173 14.88 -15.77 56.74
C PRO A 173 14.58 -15.72 55.23
N GLY A 174 13.46 -16.32 54.81
CA GLY A 174 13.00 -16.42 53.43
C GLY A 174 13.88 -17.25 52.49
N MET A 175 14.81 -18.04 53.03
CA MET A 175 15.70 -18.89 52.25
C MET A 175 14.93 -20.08 51.65
N VAL A 176 15.11 -20.29 50.34
CA VAL A 176 14.60 -21.45 49.61
C VAL A 176 15.76 -22.14 48.92
N LEU A 177 15.84 -23.46 49.03
CA LEU A 177 16.85 -24.32 48.44
C LEU A 177 16.21 -25.32 47.49
N CYS A 178 16.89 -25.60 46.37
CA CYS A 178 16.53 -26.64 45.41
C CYS A 178 17.63 -27.71 45.37
N LEU A 179 17.52 -28.72 46.24
CA LEU A 179 18.60 -29.66 46.52
C LEU A 179 18.53 -30.90 45.64
N THR A 180 19.68 -31.26 45.06
CA THR A 180 19.92 -32.55 44.39
C THR A 180 21.11 -33.28 45.06
N ASN A 181 21.18 -34.60 44.90
CA ASN A 181 22.35 -35.42 45.24
C ASN A 181 23.15 -35.89 44.00
N ASP A 182 22.73 -35.53 42.79
CA ASP A 182 23.39 -35.91 41.54
C ASP A 182 24.15 -34.69 40.95
N GLU A 183 25.48 -34.76 40.92
CA GLU A 183 26.30 -33.66 40.39
C GLU A 183 26.02 -33.38 38.90
N ASN A 184 25.54 -34.38 38.14
CA ASN A 184 25.22 -34.23 36.72
C ASN A 184 23.98 -33.35 36.47
N ASP A 185 23.16 -33.08 37.49
CA ASP A 185 21.99 -32.20 37.34
C ASP A 185 22.40 -30.74 37.10
N LEU A 186 23.59 -30.33 37.55
CA LEU A 186 24.15 -29.02 37.22
C LEU A 186 24.40 -28.88 35.72
N ASP A 187 24.84 -29.94 35.06
CA ASP A 187 25.12 -29.92 33.62
C ASP A 187 23.83 -29.77 32.81
N LEU A 188 22.73 -30.40 33.24
CA LEU A 188 21.41 -30.22 32.62
C LEU A 188 20.97 -28.76 32.59
N ILE A 189 21.28 -28.02 33.65
CA ILE A 189 20.92 -26.60 33.79
C ILE A 189 21.91 -25.71 33.03
N LYS A 190 23.21 -26.00 33.12
CA LYS A 190 24.27 -25.24 32.44
C LYS A 190 24.19 -25.30 30.92
N ILE A 191 23.88 -26.47 30.34
CA ILE A 191 23.70 -26.64 28.88
C ILE A 191 22.63 -25.69 28.32
N ASN A 192 21.62 -25.35 29.12
CA ASN A 192 20.57 -24.40 28.75
C ASN A 192 20.88 -22.95 29.13
N ALA A 193 21.78 -22.71 30.10
CA ALA A 193 22.17 -21.36 30.52
C ALA A 193 23.05 -20.64 29.48
N GLU A 194 23.79 -21.40 28.66
CA GLU A 194 24.67 -20.89 27.59
C GLU A 194 23.94 -20.65 26.25
N ARG A 195 22.68 -21.10 26.09
CA ARG A 195 21.91 -20.92 24.86
C ARG A 195 20.93 -19.74 24.99
N ASP A 196 20.78 -18.96 23.92
CA ASP A 196 19.69 -17.98 23.77
C ASP A 196 18.33 -18.67 24.05
N PHE A 197 17.30 -17.93 24.51
CA PHE A 197 16.01 -18.50 24.91
C PHE A 197 15.49 -19.61 23.95
N ILE A 198 15.46 -20.86 24.44
CA ILE A 198 14.91 -22.01 23.70
C ILE A 198 13.55 -22.38 24.28
N VAL A 199 12.53 -22.44 23.41
CA VAL A 199 11.23 -23.05 23.72
C VAL A 199 11.40 -24.57 23.73
N PRO A 200 10.95 -25.29 24.78
CA PRO A 200 11.05 -26.74 24.80
C PRO A 200 10.48 -27.39 23.54
N GLU A 201 11.19 -28.35 22.94
CA GLU A 201 10.85 -28.94 21.64
C GLU A 201 9.41 -29.45 21.57
N LYS A 202 8.95 -30.11 22.64
CA LYS A 202 7.57 -30.59 22.76
C LYS A 202 6.54 -29.46 22.71
N VAL A 203 6.83 -28.32 23.33
CA VAL A 203 5.96 -27.13 23.29
C VAL A 203 5.96 -26.53 21.89
N ALA A 204 7.13 -26.41 21.26
CA ALA A 204 7.24 -25.92 19.89
C ALA A 204 6.45 -26.80 18.91
N LYS A 205 6.56 -28.13 19.02
CA LYS A 205 5.78 -29.09 18.21
C LYS A 205 4.28 -28.97 18.44
N GLN A 206 3.83 -28.85 19.69
CA GLN A 206 2.41 -28.66 20.00
C GLN A 206 1.86 -27.34 19.44
N LYS A 207 2.62 -26.24 19.56
CA LYS A 207 2.25 -24.96 18.97
C LYS A 207 2.18 -25.03 17.44
N MET A 208 3.13 -25.72 16.81
CA MET A 208 3.15 -25.94 15.36
C MET A 208 1.94 -26.77 14.90
N ASN A 209 1.63 -27.87 15.59
CA ASN A 209 0.43 -28.68 15.34
C ASN A 209 -0.84 -27.85 15.45
N ALA A 210 -0.96 -27.05 16.51
CA ALA A 210 -2.12 -26.17 16.72
C ALA A 210 -2.25 -25.13 15.59
N LYS A 211 -1.13 -24.54 15.14
CA LYS A 211 -1.14 -23.57 14.04
C LYS A 211 -1.50 -24.22 12.70
N ALA A 212 -1.02 -25.43 12.42
CA ALA A 212 -1.39 -26.18 11.23
C ALA A 212 -2.91 -26.45 11.18
N LEU A 213 -3.50 -26.86 12.31
CA LEU A 213 -4.95 -27.07 12.44
C LEU A 213 -5.75 -25.77 12.34
N ASP A 214 -5.23 -24.65 12.87
CA ASP A 214 -5.87 -23.34 12.76
C ASP A 214 -6.00 -22.88 11.29
N ILE A 215 -4.93 -23.06 10.50
CA ILE A 215 -4.94 -22.76 9.05
C ILE A 215 -5.96 -23.65 8.33
N LEU A 216 -5.99 -24.96 8.64
CA LEU A 216 -6.96 -25.89 8.08
C LEU A 216 -8.41 -25.44 8.38
N ARG A 217 -8.68 -25.05 9.62
CA ARG A 217 -9.98 -24.53 10.07
C ARG A 217 -10.39 -23.27 9.33
N ILE A 218 -9.46 -22.35 9.05
CA ILE A 218 -9.78 -21.09 8.35
C ILE A 218 -10.30 -21.36 6.93
N TYR A 219 -9.75 -22.36 6.24
CA TYR A 219 -10.20 -22.71 4.90
C TYR A 219 -11.42 -23.64 4.88
N ASN A 220 -11.51 -24.58 5.82
CA ASN A 220 -12.52 -25.64 5.80
C ASN A 220 -13.64 -25.47 6.82
N GLY A 221 -13.59 -24.45 7.69
CA GLY A 221 -14.49 -24.30 8.82
C GLY A 221 -14.26 -25.34 9.93
N ASN A 222 -15.22 -25.46 10.84
CA ASN A 222 -15.20 -26.44 11.93
C ASN A 222 -15.82 -27.76 11.46
N ASN A 223 -14.99 -28.70 10.99
CA ASN A 223 -15.40 -30.01 10.48
C ASN A 223 -14.54 -31.14 11.10
N ASP A 224 -15.00 -32.39 10.94
CA ASP A 224 -14.22 -33.58 11.29
C ASP A 224 -12.93 -33.63 10.46
N ILE A 225 -11.80 -33.84 11.11
CA ILE A 225 -10.47 -33.88 10.47
C ILE A 225 -10.13 -35.26 9.89
N GLY A 226 -10.90 -36.31 10.19
CA GLY A 226 -10.71 -37.66 9.66
C GLY A 226 -9.27 -38.18 9.82
N ASP A 227 -8.70 -38.67 8.72
CA ASP A 227 -7.33 -39.21 8.65
C ASP A 227 -6.25 -38.12 8.44
N PHE A 228 -6.52 -36.87 8.83
CA PHE A 228 -5.57 -35.77 8.64
C PHE A 228 -4.29 -35.99 9.48
N ASP A 229 -3.17 -36.14 8.77
CA ASP A 229 -1.85 -36.31 9.38
C ASP A 229 -1.30 -34.98 9.91
N ILE A 230 -1.52 -34.75 11.21
CA ILE A 230 -1.07 -33.56 11.92
C ILE A 230 0.47 -33.46 11.93
N GLU A 231 1.18 -34.59 11.99
CA GLU A 231 2.64 -34.59 12.07
C GLU A 231 3.25 -34.13 10.74
N ASN A 232 2.79 -34.69 9.63
CA ASN A 232 3.19 -34.24 8.30
C ASN A 232 2.78 -32.78 8.02
N ALA A 233 1.60 -32.36 8.51
CA ALA A 233 1.13 -30.99 8.39
C ALA A 233 2.05 -30.00 9.14
N SER A 234 2.42 -30.33 10.37
CA SER A 234 3.36 -29.53 11.17
C SER A 234 4.74 -29.41 10.50
N ASN A 235 5.27 -30.52 9.97
CA ASN A 235 6.56 -30.50 9.28
C ASN A 235 6.50 -29.66 8.00
N SER A 236 5.45 -29.84 7.18
CA SER A 236 5.23 -29.02 5.98
C SER A 236 5.12 -27.52 6.29
N LEU A 237 4.44 -27.17 7.39
CA LEU A 237 4.29 -25.79 7.85
C LEU A 237 5.64 -25.21 8.30
N ALA A 238 6.46 -25.98 9.02
CA ALA A 238 7.79 -25.57 9.45
C ALA A 238 8.77 -25.38 8.29
N ASP A 239 8.68 -26.24 7.26
CA ASP A 239 9.55 -26.21 6.08
C ASP A 239 9.24 -25.01 5.18
N ASN A 240 7.97 -24.81 4.84
CA ASN A 240 7.56 -23.72 3.97
C ASN A 240 6.13 -23.26 4.29
N PRO A 241 5.96 -22.30 5.22
CA PRO A 241 4.64 -21.83 5.64
C PRO A 241 3.80 -21.26 4.49
N ILE A 242 4.45 -20.62 3.53
CA ILE A 242 3.80 -20.00 2.37
C ILE A 242 3.21 -21.08 1.45
N GLU A 243 3.98 -22.11 1.14
CA GLU A 243 3.52 -23.23 0.31
C GLU A 243 2.45 -24.04 1.03
N TYR A 244 2.59 -24.22 2.34
CA TYR A 244 1.55 -24.88 3.15
C TYR A 244 0.20 -24.15 3.04
N CYS A 245 0.20 -22.82 3.18
CA CYS A 245 -1.00 -22.00 3.00
C CYS A 245 -1.56 -22.07 1.58
N ARG A 246 -0.68 -22.05 0.55
CA ARG A 246 -1.06 -22.18 -0.86
C ARG A 246 -1.77 -23.52 -1.12
N ARG A 247 -1.22 -24.63 -0.61
CA ARG A 247 -1.77 -25.97 -0.83
C ARG A 247 -3.14 -26.17 -0.18
N LEU A 248 -3.40 -25.50 0.94
CA LEU A 248 -4.69 -25.55 1.63
C LEU A 248 -5.73 -24.57 1.09
N ASN A 249 -5.33 -23.58 0.28
CA ASN A 249 -6.23 -22.59 -0.30
C ASN A 249 -7.16 -23.25 -1.34
N PRO A 250 -8.49 -23.38 -1.08
CA PRO A 250 -9.39 -24.07 -1.99
C PRO A 250 -9.85 -23.17 -3.15
N PHE A 251 -9.55 -21.87 -3.09
CA PHE A 251 -10.11 -20.87 -4.01
C PHE A 251 -9.23 -20.61 -5.24
N SER A 252 -7.92 -20.81 -5.13
CA SER A 252 -6.94 -20.41 -6.16
C SER A 252 -5.55 -21.00 -5.88
N GLY A 253 -4.63 -20.92 -6.84
CA GLY A 253 -3.20 -21.20 -6.64
C GLY A 253 -2.39 -20.10 -5.92
N GLU A 254 -3.05 -19.06 -5.41
CA GLU A 254 -2.40 -17.99 -4.64
C GLU A 254 -2.01 -18.46 -3.24
N THR A 255 -0.99 -17.83 -2.67
CA THR A 255 -0.56 -18.13 -1.28
C THR A 255 -1.55 -17.62 -0.25
N ARG A 256 -2.23 -16.49 -0.55
CA ARG A 256 -3.01 -15.69 0.41
C ARG A 256 -2.20 -15.30 1.67
N VAL A 257 -0.88 -15.13 1.54
CA VAL A 257 0.01 -14.68 2.62
C VAL A 257 0.73 -13.40 2.22
N LYS A 258 0.69 -12.38 3.06
CA LYS A 258 1.58 -11.22 3.00
C LYS A 258 2.73 -11.39 3.99
N VAL A 259 3.95 -11.18 3.53
CA VAL A 259 5.16 -11.37 4.34
C VAL A 259 5.70 -10.01 4.79
N TRP A 260 5.95 -9.88 6.08
CA TRP A 260 6.65 -8.78 6.72
C TRP A 260 7.97 -9.29 7.28
N ASN A 261 9.09 -8.69 6.89
CA ASN A 261 10.44 -9.17 7.22
C ASN A 261 11.15 -8.22 8.18
N TRP A 262 11.57 -8.73 9.33
CA TRP A 262 12.45 -8.02 10.24
C TRP A 262 13.88 -7.93 9.67
N PRO A 263 14.60 -6.81 9.84
CA PRO A 263 14.11 -5.46 10.16
C PRO A 263 13.72 -4.65 8.90
N LYS A 264 13.73 -5.27 7.71
CA LYS A 264 13.58 -4.59 6.41
C LYS A 264 12.28 -3.81 6.27
N ASP A 265 11.18 -4.36 6.77
CA ASP A 265 9.84 -3.80 6.58
C ASP A 265 9.39 -2.89 7.74
N VAL A 266 10.27 -2.53 8.68
CA VAL A 266 9.97 -1.62 9.81
C VAL A 266 9.39 -0.29 9.37
N ARG A 267 9.89 0.26 8.26
CA ARG A 267 9.44 1.55 7.72
C ARG A 267 8.45 1.41 6.57
N ARG A 268 8.02 0.18 6.25
CA ARG A 268 7.15 -0.11 5.11
C ARG A 268 5.73 -0.31 5.60
N GLU A 269 4.79 0.43 5.04
CA GLU A 269 3.37 0.13 5.21
C GLU A 269 3.00 -1.05 4.31
N ILE A 270 2.70 -2.19 4.94
CA ILE A 270 2.27 -3.38 4.21
C ILE A 270 0.74 -3.37 4.13
N MET A 271 0.23 -3.46 2.89
CA MET A 271 -1.20 -3.62 2.62
C MET A 271 -1.62 -5.08 2.75
N ILE A 272 -2.62 -5.33 3.59
CA ILE A 272 -3.20 -6.66 3.86
C ILE A 272 -4.58 -6.73 3.20
N PRO A 273 -4.73 -7.49 2.09
CA PRO A 273 -6.03 -7.68 1.46
C PRO A 273 -7.00 -8.48 2.34
N PRO A 274 -8.32 -8.41 2.07
CA PRO A 274 -9.31 -9.27 2.70
C PRO A 274 -8.93 -10.75 2.61
N SER A 275 -9.14 -11.49 3.71
CA SER A 275 -8.85 -12.94 3.79
C SER A 275 -7.38 -13.35 3.58
N TYR A 276 -6.42 -12.42 3.63
CA TYR A 276 -4.99 -12.75 3.60
C TYR A 276 -4.43 -12.91 5.02
N PHE A 277 -3.55 -13.90 5.18
CA PHE A 277 -2.72 -14.05 6.37
C PHE A 277 -1.59 -13.01 6.36
N LEU A 278 -1.17 -12.58 7.55
CA LEU A 278 0.07 -11.82 7.73
C LEU A 278 1.12 -12.74 8.36
N MET A 279 2.21 -12.98 7.64
CA MET A 279 3.37 -13.70 8.15
C MET A 279 4.48 -12.71 8.49
N VAL A 280 4.87 -12.67 9.76
CA VAL A 280 6.06 -11.94 10.23
C VAL A 280 7.23 -12.91 10.25
N VAL A 281 8.40 -12.52 9.75
CA VAL A 281 9.61 -13.36 9.70
C VAL A 281 10.79 -12.63 10.33
N ALA A 282 11.57 -13.33 11.15
CA ALA A 282 12.81 -12.84 11.74
C ALA A 282 13.84 -13.97 11.89
N ASP A 283 15.10 -13.60 12.08
CA ASP A 283 16.24 -14.49 12.38
C ASP A 283 16.37 -14.81 13.88
N LYS A 284 15.50 -14.22 14.71
CA LYS A 284 15.45 -14.39 16.17
C LYS A 284 14.02 -14.70 16.62
N PRO A 285 13.81 -15.35 17.78
CA PRO A 285 12.48 -15.48 18.36
C PRO A 285 11.86 -14.11 18.65
N PHE A 286 10.54 -14.01 18.53
CA PHE A 286 9.82 -12.76 18.75
C PHE A 286 8.36 -12.97 19.18
N GLN A 287 7.75 -11.90 19.66
CA GLN A 287 6.31 -11.77 19.82
C GLN A 287 5.80 -10.65 18.92
N ALA A 288 4.68 -10.86 18.24
CA ALA A 288 4.05 -9.89 17.37
C ALA A 288 2.61 -9.61 17.82
N LEU A 289 2.19 -8.36 17.78
CA LEU A 289 0.85 -7.91 18.10
C LEU A 289 0.32 -7.00 16.99
N ILE A 290 -0.94 -7.15 16.62
CA ILE A 290 -1.65 -6.19 15.76
C ILE A 290 -2.53 -5.33 16.65
N ALA A 291 -2.36 -4.01 16.56
CA ALA A 291 -3.04 -3.06 17.42
C ALA A 291 -3.80 -1.99 16.63
N ASP A 292 -4.97 -1.61 17.14
CA ASP A 292 -5.70 -0.39 16.79
C ASP A 292 -5.62 0.59 17.96
N GLY A 293 -4.70 1.55 17.86
CA GLY A 293 -4.33 2.43 18.97
C GLY A 293 -3.90 1.66 20.21
N ASN A 294 -4.76 1.66 21.23
CA ASN A 294 -4.54 0.99 22.51
C ASN A 294 -5.16 -0.42 22.59
N PHE A 295 -5.95 -0.83 21.60
CA PHE A 295 -6.58 -2.15 21.58
C PHE A 295 -5.71 -3.14 20.81
N ILE A 296 -5.52 -4.35 21.36
CA ILE A 296 -4.84 -5.45 20.67
C ILE A 296 -5.90 -6.30 19.98
N LEU A 297 -5.81 -6.39 18.65
CA LEU A 297 -6.73 -7.15 17.81
C LEU A 297 -6.30 -8.61 17.64
N ALA A 298 -4.98 -8.84 17.56
CA ALA A 298 -4.42 -10.18 17.48
C ALA A 298 -3.01 -10.22 18.08
N ASN A 299 -2.62 -11.41 18.56
CA ASN A 299 -1.29 -11.68 19.07
C ASN A 299 -0.79 -13.02 18.51
N GLU A 300 0.52 -13.10 18.23
CA GLU A 300 1.18 -14.33 17.84
C GLU A 300 2.59 -14.37 18.44
N GLU A 301 3.03 -15.58 18.79
CA GLU A 301 4.41 -15.87 19.15
C GLU A 301 5.11 -16.57 17.98
N SER A 302 6.39 -16.31 17.81
CA SER A 302 7.15 -16.88 16.72
C SER A 302 7.35 -18.40 16.89
N LEU A 303 7.15 -19.15 15.81
CA LEU A 303 7.43 -20.57 15.67
C LEU A 303 8.74 -20.76 14.86
N PRO A 304 9.52 -21.81 15.17
CA PRO A 304 10.75 -22.10 14.44
C PRO A 304 10.46 -22.67 13.05
N ARG A 305 11.29 -22.32 12.07
CA ARG A 305 11.33 -22.91 10.72
C ARG A 305 12.51 -23.87 10.58
N SER A 306 12.41 -24.77 9.61
CA SER A 306 13.46 -25.76 9.33
C SER A 306 14.76 -25.16 8.81
N ASP A 307 14.72 -23.92 8.27
CA ASP A 307 15.89 -23.18 7.79
C ASP A 307 16.57 -22.33 8.89
N GLY A 308 16.12 -22.43 10.14
CA GLY A 308 16.67 -21.70 11.29
C GLY A 308 16.07 -20.32 11.51
N LEU A 309 15.16 -19.85 10.64
CA LEU A 309 14.39 -18.64 10.86
C LEU A 309 13.20 -18.88 11.79
N PHE A 310 12.55 -17.79 12.19
CA PHE A 310 11.33 -17.79 12.98
C PHE A 310 10.21 -17.08 12.22
N PHE A 311 8.97 -17.55 12.39
CA PHE A 311 7.79 -16.90 11.81
C PHE A 311 6.61 -16.85 12.77
N ALA A 312 5.78 -15.82 12.64
CA ALA A 312 4.47 -15.75 13.27
C ALA A 312 3.43 -15.56 12.17
N LEU A 313 2.36 -16.35 12.19
CA LEU A 313 1.33 -16.31 11.16
C LEU A 313 0.00 -15.88 11.79
N PHE A 314 -0.38 -14.64 11.52
CA PHE A 314 -1.67 -14.09 11.90
C PHE A 314 -2.75 -14.57 10.94
N SER A 315 -3.79 -15.15 11.53
CA SER A 315 -5.03 -15.47 10.83
C SER A 315 -5.69 -14.19 10.29
N PRO A 316 -6.41 -14.26 9.16
CA PRO A 316 -7.06 -13.08 8.59
C PRO A 316 -8.02 -12.43 9.62
N LEU A 317 -7.89 -11.12 9.80
CA LEU A 317 -8.82 -10.35 10.62
C LEU A 317 -10.13 -10.15 9.86
N GLN A 318 -11.19 -9.75 10.59
CA GLN A 318 -12.45 -9.35 9.97
C GLN A 318 -12.20 -8.20 8.98
N THR A 319 -12.68 -8.36 7.74
CA THR A 319 -12.53 -7.33 6.71
C THR A 319 -13.21 -6.02 7.15
N PRO A 320 -12.49 -4.89 7.21
CA PRO A 320 -13.07 -3.64 7.64
C PRO A 320 -13.93 -3.02 6.52
N LEU A 321 -14.94 -2.23 6.88
CA LEU A 321 -15.81 -1.53 5.90
C LEU A 321 -15.09 -0.42 5.13
N LYS A 322 -13.99 0.10 5.69
CA LYS A 322 -13.09 1.07 5.08
C LYS A 322 -11.67 0.65 5.37
N HIS A 323 -10.72 1.07 4.54
CA HIS A 323 -9.31 0.83 4.82
C HIS A 323 -8.97 1.29 6.24
N GLN A 324 -8.32 0.43 7.00
CA GLN A 324 -7.98 0.65 8.41
C GLN A 324 -6.47 0.63 8.57
N GLN A 325 -5.93 1.73 9.10
CA GLN A 325 -4.53 1.81 9.49
C GLN A 325 -4.35 1.18 10.86
N LEU A 326 -3.50 0.17 10.95
CA LEU A 326 -3.17 -0.57 12.17
C LEU A 326 -1.67 -0.54 12.42
N VAL A 327 -1.25 -0.98 13.59
CA VAL A 327 0.16 -1.02 13.99
C VAL A 327 0.57 -2.45 14.32
N LEU A 328 1.62 -2.95 13.66
CA LEU A 328 2.34 -4.13 14.08
C LEU A 328 3.32 -3.74 15.19
N LYS A 329 3.09 -4.20 16.42
CA LYS A 329 4.03 -4.06 17.54
C LYS A 329 4.82 -5.37 17.65
N LEU A 330 6.14 -5.29 17.53
CA LEU A 330 7.02 -6.46 17.52
C LEU A 330 8.03 -6.35 18.67
N THR A 331 8.19 -7.43 19.42
CA THR A 331 9.23 -7.60 20.45
C THR A 331 10.16 -8.72 20.00
N VAL A 332 11.37 -8.38 19.56
CA VAL A 332 12.39 -9.33 19.12
C VAL A 332 13.36 -9.60 20.25
N TYR A 333 13.61 -10.88 20.55
CA TYR A 333 14.45 -11.31 21.66
C TYR A 333 15.88 -11.57 21.17
N GLU A 334 16.78 -10.60 21.41
CA GLU A 334 18.22 -10.73 21.15
C GLU A 334 18.94 -11.17 22.44
N SER A 335 20.18 -11.66 22.30
CA SER A 335 20.98 -12.13 23.44
C SER A 335 21.15 -11.03 24.49
N GLY A 336 20.42 -11.16 25.60
CA GLY A 336 20.47 -10.22 26.73
C GLY A 336 19.64 -8.94 26.58
N GLN A 337 18.93 -8.70 25.46
CA GLN A 337 18.09 -7.51 25.26
C GLN A 337 16.84 -7.81 24.41
N ALA A 338 15.72 -7.16 24.73
CA ALA A 338 14.53 -7.15 23.88
C ALA A 338 14.47 -5.86 23.06
N LYS A 339 14.26 -5.97 21.76
CA LYS A 339 14.01 -4.83 20.88
C LYS A 339 12.53 -4.70 20.60
N HIS A 340 11.98 -3.53 20.90
CA HIS A 340 10.60 -3.19 20.61
C HIS A 340 10.52 -2.27 19.40
N VAL A 341 9.69 -2.63 18.42
CA VAL A 341 9.46 -1.81 17.23
C VAL A 341 7.97 -1.74 16.91
N GLN A 342 7.59 -0.66 16.23
CA GLN A 342 6.26 -0.49 15.66
C GLN A 342 6.39 -0.27 14.16
N ALA A 343 5.52 -0.93 13.38
CA ALA A 343 5.47 -0.77 11.93
C ALA A 343 4.01 -0.56 11.47
N PRO A 344 3.79 0.30 10.46
CA PRO A 344 2.45 0.56 9.95
C PRO A 344 1.92 -0.61 9.11
N LEU A 345 0.64 -0.93 9.28
CA LEU A 345 -0.12 -1.88 8.46
C LEU A 345 -1.35 -1.18 7.89
N LEU A 346 -1.72 -1.51 6.66
CA LEU A 346 -2.97 -1.04 6.05
C LEU A 346 -3.87 -2.24 5.72
N TYR A 347 -4.91 -2.46 6.52
CA TYR A 347 -5.92 -3.47 6.23
C TYR A 347 -6.92 -2.93 5.22
N LEU A 348 -7.02 -3.61 4.08
CA LEU A 348 -7.88 -3.20 2.98
C LEU A 348 -9.32 -3.68 3.23
N SER A 349 -10.27 -2.86 2.79
CA SER A 349 -11.69 -3.22 2.76
C SER A 349 -11.99 -3.98 1.47
N GLU A 350 -13.18 -4.59 1.40
CA GLU A 350 -13.65 -5.15 0.14
C GLU A 350 -13.72 -4.07 -0.95
N PRO A 351 -13.26 -4.35 -2.19
CA PRO A 351 -13.29 -3.40 -3.30
C PRO A 351 -14.70 -2.84 -3.57
N GLU A 352 -15.73 -3.64 -3.33
CA GLU A 352 -17.14 -3.31 -3.55
C GLU A 352 -17.67 -2.26 -2.56
N GLU A 353 -17.00 -2.08 -1.42
CA GLU A 353 -17.37 -1.11 -0.38
C GLU A 353 -16.63 0.24 -0.56
N VAL A 354 -15.52 0.24 -1.31
CA VAL A 354 -14.76 1.46 -1.58
C VAL A 354 -15.53 2.36 -2.55
N ARG A 355 -15.66 3.64 -2.18
CA ARG A 355 -16.28 4.68 -3.01
C ARG A 355 -15.31 5.83 -3.22
N LEU A 356 -15.08 6.19 -4.48
CA LEU A 356 -14.34 7.37 -4.86
C LEU A 356 -15.18 8.61 -4.61
N LYS A 357 -14.57 9.52 -3.87
CA LYS A 357 -15.14 10.80 -3.52
C LYS A 357 -15.10 11.75 -4.73
N ARG A 358 -16.22 12.44 -4.93
CA ARG A 358 -16.39 13.40 -6.04
C ARG A 358 -16.51 14.85 -5.60
N VAL A 359 -16.92 15.09 -4.36
CA VAL A 359 -17.17 16.42 -3.80
C VAL A 359 -16.14 16.74 -2.74
N PHE A 360 -15.40 17.83 -2.88
CA PHE A 360 -14.33 18.24 -2.00
C PHE A 360 -14.62 19.61 -1.40
N SER A 361 -14.51 19.74 -0.08
CA SER A 361 -14.68 21.03 0.61
C SER A 361 -13.40 21.87 0.55
N ARG A 362 -13.53 23.19 0.74
CA ARG A 362 -12.37 24.09 0.93
C ARG A 362 -11.35 23.55 1.94
N SER A 363 -11.80 23.13 3.13
CA SER A 363 -10.93 22.65 4.20
C SER A 363 -10.11 21.41 3.83
N GLN A 364 -10.63 20.57 2.93
CA GLN A 364 -9.94 19.38 2.44
C GLN A 364 -8.90 19.76 1.39
N LEU A 365 -9.27 20.64 0.46
CA LEU A 365 -8.41 21.09 -0.62
C LEU A 365 -7.25 21.98 -0.15
N LEU A 366 -7.43 22.71 0.96
CA LEU A 366 -6.33 23.43 1.62
C LEU A 366 -5.28 22.50 2.23
N LYS A 367 -5.67 21.28 2.64
CA LYS A 367 -4.74 20.27 3.18
C LYS A 367 -4.10 19.44 2.06
N ASN A 368 -4.91 19.04 1.09
CA ASN A 368 -4.51 18.20 -0.03
C ASN A 368 -5.00 18.85 -1.35
N PRO A 369 -4.19 19.74 -1.96
CA PRO A 369 -4.56 20.37 -3.22
C PRO A 369 -4.61 19.32 -4.34
N ILE A 370 -5.61 19.44 -5.21
CA ILE A 370 -5.79 18.56 -6.37
C ILE A 370 -5.94 19.38 -7.65
N GLY A 371 -5.62 18.75 -8.78
CA GLY A 371 -5.90 19.25 -10.12
C GLY A 371 -7.12 18.57 -10.74
N MET A 372 -7.68 19.19 -11.76
CA MET A 372 -8.69 18.62 -12.64
C MET A 372 -8.09 18.40 -14.02
N LEU A 373 -8.37 17.23 -14.60
CA LEU A 373 -8.09 16.89 -15.99
C LEU A 373 -9.41 16.63 -16.72
N ASP A 374 -9.55 17.22 -17.91
CA ASP A 374 -10.60 16.90 -18.87
C ASP A 374 -10.01 16.91 -20.29
N THR A 375 -10.54 16.07 -21.19
CA THR A 375 -9.96 15.84 -22.53
C THR A 375 -11.03 15.71 -23.62
N ASN A 376 -10.64 15.79 -24.89
CA ASN A 376 -11.58 15.84 -26.03
C ASN A 376 -11.47 14.64 -26.97
N GLY A 377 -10.73 13.60 -26.57
CA GLY A 377 -10.45 12.45 -27.43
C GLY A 377 -9.63 12.77 -28.71
N ARG A 378 -8.97 13.93 -28.77
CA ARG A 378 -8.03 14.32 -29.85
C ARG A 378 -6.61 14.61 -29.35
N GLY A 379 -6.36 14.53 -28.05
CA GLY A 379 -5.07 14.81 -27.42
C GLY A 379 -4.94 16.22 -26.83
N ALA A 380 -5.97 17.07 -26.96
CA ALA A 380 -6.02 18.31 -26.21
C ALA A 380 -6.35 18.04 -24.74
N MET A 381 -6.05 19.01 -23.88
CA MET A 381 -6.35 18.90 -22.46
C MET A 381 -6.80 20.22 -21.87
N LEU A 382 -7.63 20.09 -20.85
CA LEU A 382 -7.89 21.05 -19.79
C LEU A 382 -7.23 20.47 -18.56
N HIS A 383 -6.22 21.15 -18.03
CA HIS A 383 -5.49 20.72 -16.84
C HIS A 383 -5.29 21.91 -15.91
N VAL A 384 -6.06 21.99 -14.82
CA VAL A 384 -6.03 23.15 -13.91
C VAL A 384 -6.00 22.74 -12.45
N PRO A 385 -5.31 23.47 -11.56
CA PRO A 385 -5.55 23.32 -10.13
C PRO A 385 -7.01 23.68 -9.81
N VAL A 386 -7.62 22.99 -8.83
CA VAL A 386 -8.98 23.33 -8.39
C VAL A 386 -9.06 24.78 -7.91
N PHE A 387 -8.00 25.31 -7.29
CA PHE A 387 -7.87 26.76 -7.12
C PHE A 387 -7.37 27.41 -8.41
N TRP A 388 -8.26 27.50 -9.41
CA TRP A 388 -7.93 27.89 -10.80
C TRP A 388 -7.33 29.30 -10.99
N GLY A 389 -7.34 30.15 -9.97
CA GLY A 389 -6.62 31.43 -9.96
C GLY A 389 -5.10 31.27 -9.77
N THR A 390 -4.67 30.10 -9.29
CA THR A 390 -3.26 29.74 -9.11
C THR A 390 -2.75 28.95 -10.32
N LEU A 391 -1.46 29.05 -10.60
CA LEU A 391 -0.75 28.24 -11.59
C LEU A 391 0.48 27.65 -10.91
N ASN A 392 0.49 26.34 -10.70
CA ASN A 392 1.57 25.63 -10.02
C ASN A 392 2.61 25.11 -11.01
N SER A 393 2.20 24.90 -12.26
CA SER A 393 2.94 24.24 -13.32
C SER A 393 2.83 24.98 -14.65
N LYS A 394 3.86 24.95 -15.51
CA LYS A 394 3.78 25.52 -16.88
C LYS A 394 2.79 24.77 -17.78
N TYR A 395 2.38 23.60 -17.33
CA TYR A 395 1.39 22.75 -17.95
C TYR A 395 -0.05 23.04 -17.50
N ASP A 396 -0.24 23.92 -16.51
CA ASP A 396 -1.57 24.33 -16.07
C ASP A 396 -2.19 25.25 -17.13
N ALA A 397 -3.31 24.81 -17.71
CA ALA A 397 -4.05 25.50 -18.74
C ALA A 397 -5.53 25.11 -18.72
N ILE A 398 -6.41 26.11 -18.83
CA ILE A 398 -7.82 25.88 -19.14
C ILE A 398 -7.96 25.25 -20.53
N LEU A 399 -7.19 25.68 -21.52
CA LEU A 399 -7.15 25.05 -22.86
C LEU A 399 -5.71 24.94 -23.39
N ALA A 400 -5.25 23.70 -23.50
CA ALA A 400 -4.06 23.31 -24.25
C ALA A 400 -4.49 22.45 -25.45
N ALA A 401 -4.44 23.04 -26.64
CA ALA A 401 -5.05 22.50 -27.86
C ALA A 401 -4.12 21.52 -28.61
N ASN A 402 -4.71 20.48 -29.21
CA ASN A 402 -4.02 19.62 -30.16
C ASN A 402 -4.17 20.17 -31.58
N THR A 403 -3.12 20.73 -32.16
CA THR A 403 -3.20 21.46 -33.44
C THR A 403 -3.49 20.56 -34.63
N SER A 404 -3.20 19.25 -34.55
CA SER A 404 -3.55 18.27 -35.58
C SER A 404 -5.00 17.78 -35.46
N SER A 405 -5.65 17.56 -36.61
CA SER A 405 -6.96 16.87 -36.67
C SER A 405 -6.83 15.36 -36.84
N GLU A 406 -5.63 14.87 -37.16
CA GLU A 406 -5.42 13.47 -37.55
C GLU A 406 -4.74 12.65 -36.46
N TYR A 407 -3.95 13.26 -35.59
CA TYR A 407 -3.17 12.56 -34.57
C TYR A 407 -2.78 13.47 -33.41
N PRO A 408 -2.39 12.90 -32.25
CA PRO A 408 -1.83 13.67 -31.16
C PRO A 408 -0.46 14.28 -31.50
N VAL A 409 -0.28 15.53 -31.09
CA VAL A 409 0.96 16.30 -31.16
C VAL A 409 1.14 17.10 -29.88
N ASP A 410 2.31 17.72 -29.75
CA ASP A 410 2.59 18.70 -28.72
C ASP A 410 1.48 19.77 -28.65
N ARG A 411 1.03 20.04 -27.43
CA ARG A 411 -0.13 20.90 -27.19
C ARG A 411 0.27 22.37 -27.24
N LEU A 412 -0.56 23.18 -27.91
CA LEU A 412 -0.49 24.64 -27.89
C LEU A 412 -1.24 25.16 -26.65
N VAL A 413 -0.54 25.73 -25.68
CA VAL A 413 -1.17 26.41 -24.54
C VAL A 413 -1.71 27.75 -25.03
N ALA A 414 -3.05 27.87 -25.04
CA ALA A 414 -3.74 29.04 -25.57
C ALA A 414 -4.51 29.81 -24.49
N PHE A 415 -5.02 29.13 -23.45
CA PHE A 415 -5.78 29.75 -22.37
C PHE A 415 -5.34 29.20 -21.02
N SER A 416 -4.64 30.01 -20.24
CA SER A 416 -3.94 29.53 -19.04
C SER A 416 -4.83 29.59 -17.80
N ARG A 417 -5.46 30.75 -17.53
CA ARG A 417 -6.43 30.91 -16.42
C ARG A 417 -7.46 31.99 -16.72
N CYS A 418 -8.55 32.00 -15.95
CA CYS A 418 -9.59 33.04 -16.01
C CYS A 418 -9.74 33.69 -14.63
N ARG A 419 -9.46 34.99 -14.53
CA ARG A 419 -9.74 35.78 -13.32
C ARG A 419 -11.18 36.29 -13.36
N ALA A 420 -11.88 36.29 -12.23
CA ALA A 420 -13.28 36.68 -12.19
C ALA A 420 -13.60 37.54 -10.97
N TRP A 421 -14.46 38.54 -11.15
CA TRP A 421 -14.97 39.40 -10.09
C TRP A 421 -16.48 39.52 -10.16
N VAL A 422 -17.11 39.55 -9.00
CA VAL A 422 -18.52 39.91 -8.85
C VAL A 422 -18.61 41.31 -8.27
N VAL A 423 -19.33 42.18 -8.97
CA VAL A 423 -19.58 43.56 -8.57
C VAL A 423 -21.06 43.71 -8.19
N PHE A 424 -21.31 44.15 -6.97
CA PHE A 424 -22.65 44.44 -6.46
C PHE A 424 -22.62 45.70 -5.59
N GLN A 425 -23.50 46.66 -5.90
CA GLN A 425 -23.61 47.95 -5.18
C GLN A 425 -22.28 48.71 -5.01
N GLY A 426 -21.41 48.67 -6.02
CA GLY A 426 -20.12 49.36 -6.01
C GLY A 426 -18.99 48.61 -5.29
N PHE A 427 -19.28 47.47 -4.64
CA PHE A 427 -18.26 46.59 -4.09
C PHE A 427 -17.87 45.53 -5.12
N SER A 428 -16.56 45.35 -5.34
CA SER A 428 -15.98 44.33 -6.22
C SER A 428 -15.31 43.25 -5.37
N GLN A 429 -15.71 41.99 -5.56
CA GLN A 429 -15.13 40.84 -4.86
C GLN A 429 -14.56 39.85 -5.87
N ASP A 430 -13.29 39.47 -5.67
CA ASP A 430 -12.62 38.43 -6.46
C ASP A 430 -13.21 37.05 -6.14
N VAL A 431 -13.46 36.26 -7.19
CA VAL A 431 -13.86 34.85 -7.11
C VAL A 431 -12.62 33.98 -6.87
N CYS A 432 -12.22 33.93 -5.60
CA CYS A 432 -10.97 33.31 -5.16
C CYS A 432 -11.20 32.23 -4.08
N SER A 433 -10.10 31.70 -3.52
CA SER A 433 -10.12 30.66 -2.50
C SER A 433 -10.81 31.08 -1.20
N ASP A 434 -10.93 32.37 -0.91
CA ASP A 434 -11.57 32.87 0.32
C ASP A 434 -13.09 32.75 0.31
N CYS A 435 -13.71 32.87 -0.86
CA CYS A 435 -15.14 32.66 -1.06
C CYS A 435 -15.48 31.29 -1.66
N PHE A 436 -14.51 30.39 -1.77
CA PHE A 436 -14.71 29.03 -2.30
C PHE A 436 -15.38 28.12 -1.27
N ASP A 437 -16.43 27.41 -1.68
CA ASP A 437 -17.20 26.50 -0.82
C ASP A 437 -16.81 25.03 -1.09
N SER A 438 -17.00 24.58 -2.32
CA SER A 438 -16.78 23.19 -2.71
C SER A 438 -16.49 23.01 -4.21
N PHE A 439 -15.82 21.91 -4.54
CA PHE A 439 -15.58 21.44 -5.90
C PHE A 439 -16.18 20.05 -6.09
N GLU A 440 -16.81 19.81 -7.23
CA GLU A 440 -17.34 18.51 -7.62
C GLU A 440 -16.89 18.12 -9.02
N PHE A 441 -16.46 16.87 -9.20
CA PHE A 441 -16.02 16.35 -10.48
C PHE A 441 -16.99 15.30 -11.04
N ASP A 442 -17.22 15.31 -12.35
CA ASP A 442 -17.89 14.29 -13.15
C ASP A 442 -17.09 13.99 -14.41
N TYR A 443 -16.93 12.72 -14.76
CA TYR A 443 -16.17 12.31 -15.95
C TYR A 443 -16.81 12.72 -17.28
N LYS A 444 -18.11 13.04 -17.30
CA LYS A 444 -18.84 13.44 -18.51
C LYS A 444 -19.07 14.95 -18.58
N ASP A 445 -19.28 15.58 -17.42
CA ASP A 445 -19.67 17.00 -17.34
C ASP A 445 -18.57 17.93 -16.78
N GLY A 446 -17.37 17.39 -16.56
CA GLY A 446 -16.19 18.12 -16.10
C GLY A 446 -16.25 18.50 -14.62
N GLY A 447 -15.90 19.73 -14.30
CA GLY A 447 -15.82 20.23 -12.93
C GLY A 447 -16.87 21.28 -12.62
N LEU A 448 -17.37 21.27 -11.38
CA LEU A 448 -18.29 22.26 -10.84
C LEU A 448 -17.72 22.88 -9.56
N TRP A 449 -17.46 24.18 -9.61
CA TRP A 449 -17.03 24.98 -8.48
C TRP A 449 -18.22 25.74 -7.91
N ARG A 450 -18.35 25.73 -6.59
CA ARG A 450 -19.37 26.49 -5.88
C ARG A 450 -18.69 27.54 -5.02
N TYR A 451 -19.13 28.78 -5.17
CA TYR A 451 -18.63 29.93 -4.43
C TYR A 451 -19.76 30.58 -3.63
N ARG A 452 -19.43 31.02 -2.42
CA ARG A 452 -20.29 31.82 -1.54
C ARG A 452 -19.63 33.17 -1.32
N ILE A 453 -19.98 34.13 -2.15
CA ILE A 453 -19.33 35.43 -2.24
C ILE A 453 -20.05 36.40 -1.28
N PRO A 454 -19.36 36.98 -0.28
CA PRO A 454 -20.00 37.90 0.66
C PRO A 454 -20.39 39.23 -0.01
N THR A 455 -21.51 39.80 0.42
CA THR A 455 -21.91 41.17 0.09
C THR A 455 -21.67 42.10 1.28
N SER A 456 -21.67 43.42 1.04
CA SER A 456 -21.55 44.43 2.09
C SER A 456 -22.77 44.51 3.03
N GLN A 457 -23.88 43.82 2.70
CA GLN A 457 -25.11 43.81 3.49
C GLN A 457 -25.22 42.60 4.42
N GLY A 458 -24.15 41.80 4.55
CA GLY A 458 -24.18 40.56 5.34
C GLY A 458 -24.92 39.40 4.65
N GLU A 459 -25.19 39.53 3.35
CA GLU A 459 -25.75 38.48 2.51
C GLU A 459 -24.64 37.79 1.69
N HIS A 460 -25.01 36.72 0.97
CA HIS A 460 -24.13 35.96 0.10
C HIS A 460 -24.71 35.84 -1.31
N ILE A 461 -23.83 35.95 -2.30
CA ILE A 461 -24.08 35.60 -3.70
C ILE A 461 -23.53 34.19 -3.90
N HIS A 462 -24.41 33.26 -4.29
CA HIS A 462 -23.99 31.94 -4.76
C HIS A 462 -23.62 32.04 -6.23
N LEU A 463 -22.45 31.53 -6.58
CA LEU A 463 -21.99 31.45 -7.96
C LEU A 463 -21.48 30.03 -8.23
N ASN A 464 -22.09 29.38 -9.20
CA ASN A 464 -21.63 28.10 -9.72
C ASN A 464 -20.83 28.35 -10.99
N ILE A 465 -19.66 27.73 -11.08
CA ILE A 465 -18.82 27.76 -12.28
C ILE A 465 -18.63 26.33 -12.72
N ARG A 466 -19.11 26.00 -13.91
CA ARG A 466 -18.90 24.69 -14.53
C ARG A 466 -17.90 24.84 -15.67
N LEU A 467 -16.89 23.97 -15.69
CA LEU A 467 -15.84 23.97 -16.70
C LEU A 467 -15.73 22.56 -17.27
N HIS A 468 -15.79 22.44 -18.59
CA HIS A 468 -15.59 21.18 -19.31
C HIS A 468 -15.01 21.44 -20.70
N MET A 469 -14.39 20.41 -21.26
CA MET A 469 -13.90 20.41 -22.62
C MET A 469 -14.95 19.79 -23.56
N VAL A 470 -15.01 20.29 -24.79
CA VAL A 470 -15.96 19.80 -25.79
C VAL A 470 -15.36 18.60 -26.51
N ASN A 471 -16.05 17.46 -26.47
CA ASN A 471 -15.59 16.25 -27.13
C ASN A 471 -15.36 16.46 -28.63
N GLY A 472 -14.22 16.03 -29.15
CA GLY A 472 -13.83 16.18 -30.56
C GLY A 472 -13.36 17.58 -30.98
N GLU A 473 -13.35 18.57 -30.09
CA GLU A 473 -12.99 19.95 -30.44
C GLU A 473 -11.94 20.53 -29.50
N ASN A 474 -11.06 21.39 -30.02
CA ASN A 474 -10.13 22.18 -29.19
C ASN A 474 -10.88 23.35 -28.55
N SER A 475 -11.94 23.03 -27.82
CA SER A 475 -12.88 24.00 -27.27
C SER A 475 -13.15 23.70 -25.81
N VAL A 476 -13.27 24.74 -25.00
CA VAL A 476 -13.72 24.69 -23.61
C VAL A 476 -14.93 25.57 -23.40
N ARG A 477 -15.77 25.19 -22.45
CA ARG A 477 -16.96 25.95 -22.06
C ARG A 477 -16.92 26.19 -20.57
N ILE A 478 -17.00 27.47 -20.19
CA ILE A 478 -17.13 27.91 -18.81
C ILE A 478 -18.54 28.46 -18.62
N VAL A 479 -19.36 27.79 -17.84
CA VAL A 479 -20.73 28.21 -17.54
C VAL A 479 -20.80 28.80 -16.15
N PHE A 480 -21.18 30.06 -16.07
CA PHE A 480 -21.39 30.78 -14.82
C PHE A 480 -22.88 30.86 -14.56
N THR A 481 -23.34 30.28 -13.46
CA THR A 481 -24.74 30.26 -13.08
C THR A 481 -24.89 30.89 -11.71
N ARG A 482 -25.83 31.83 -11.58
CA ARG A 482 -26.30 32.27 -10.27
C ARG A 482 -27.55 31.45 -9.93
N PRO A 483 -27.45 30.39 -9.10
CA PRO A 483 -28.62 29.56 -8.78
C PRO A 483 -29.68 30.38 -8.04
N TYR A 484 -30.93 29.91 -8.08
CA TYR A 484 -32.01 30.48 -7.27
C TYR A 484 -31.65 30.45 -5.78
N SER A 485 -31.94 31.54 -5.09
CA SER A 485 -31.72 31.72 -3.65
C SER A 485 -32.48 30.68 -2.80
N ASN A 486 -33.59 30.15 -3.34
CA ASN A 486 -34.52 29.22 -2.68
C ASN A 486 -35.00 29.72 -1.30
N ASN A 487 -35.08 31.04 -1.09
CA ASN A 487 -35.43 31.68 0.18
C ASN A 487 -34.59 31.23 1.39
N GLN A 488 -33.33 30.82 1.17
CA GLN A 488 -32.42 30.52 2.27
C GLN A 488 -31.94 31.81 2.95
N ASP A 489 -31.83 31.77 4.28
CA ASP A 489 -31.41 32.91 5.09
C ASP A 489 -30.04 33.46 4.64
N ARG A 490 -29.93 34.79 4.55
CA ARG A 490 -28.74 35.55 4.07
C ARG A 490 -28.31 35.33 2.62
N ASN A 491 -29.14 34.74 1.75
CA ASN A 491 -28.84 34.71 0.31
C ASN A 491 -29.38 35.97 -0.38
N LEU A 492 -28.60 36.53 -1.32
CA LEU A 492 -29.04 37.68 -2.11
C LEU A 492 -30.28 37.31 -2.96
N SER A 493 -31.35 38.08 -2.82
CA SER A 493 -32.63 37.88 -3.51
C SER A 493 -32.51 37.79 -5.04
N ASP A 494 -33.29 36.90 -5.65
CA ASP A 494 -33.20 36.54 -7.07
C ASP A 494 -33.50 37.70 -8.04
N ASP A 495 -34.26 38.72 -7.60
CA ASP A 495 -34.56 39.94 -8.37
C ASP A 495 -33.36 40.87 -8.55
N LYS A 496 -32.40 40.82 -7.61
CA LYS A 496 -31.22 41.68 -7.63
C LYS A 496 -30.30 41.29 -8.78
N VAL A 497 -29.68 42.28 -9.41
CA VAL A 497 -28.73 42.04 -10.51
C VAL A 497 -27.31 42.16 -9.98
N ILE A 498 -26.47 41.18 -10.28
CA ILE A 498 -25.02 41.27 -10.06
C ILE A 498 -24.31 41.53 -11.38
N LYS A 499 -23.19 42.24 -11.36
CA LYS A 499 -22.28 42.35 -12.51
C LYS A 499 -21.16 41.33 -12.35
N LEU A 500 -20.90 40.55 -13.39
CA LEU A 500 -19.79 39.59 -13.45
C LEU A 500 -18.75 40.11 -14.44
N ILE A 501 -17.49 40.19 -14.03
CA ILE A 501 -16.33 40.58 -14.84
C ILE A 501 -15.43 39.37 -14.99
N LEU A 502 -15.07 39.00 -16.21
CA LEU A 502 -14.23 37.84 -16.53
C LEU A 502 -13.02 38.30 -17.33
N ARG A 503 -11.80 38.04 -16.84
CA ARG A 503 -10.55 38.45 -17.48
C ARG A 503 -9.69 37.22 -17.79
N PRO A 504 -9.62 36.78 -19.05
CA PRO A 504 -8.77 35.66 -19.43
C PRO A 504 -7.30 36.06 -19.47
N ASP A 505 -6.44 35.16 -19.00
CA ASP A 505 -5.00 35.21 -19.21
C ASP A 505 -4.62 34.12 -20.20
N ILE A 506 -3.97 34.52 -21.29
CA ILE A 506 -3.69 33.70 -22.47
C ILE A 506 -2.19 33.66 -22.74
N GLU A 507 -1.79 32.61 -23.44
CA GLU A 507 -0.44 32.39 -23.94
C GLU A 507 -0.54 31.91 -25.39
N TYR A 508 0.59 31.84 -26.09
CA TYR A 508 0.71 31.13 -27.36
C TYR A 508 2.09 30.49 -27.38
N ARG A 509 2.17 29.23 -26.93
CA ARG A 509 3.43 28.49 -26.80
C ARG A 509 3.23 26.98 -26.82
N ASN A 510 4.30 26.25 -27.12
CA ASN A 510 4.38 24.84 -26.80
C ASN A 510 4.29 24.65 -25.26
N PHE A 511 3.52 23.66 -24.82
CA PHE A 511 3.34 23.31 -23.40
C PHE A 511 4.65 22.98 -22.65
N HIS A 512 5.72 22.57 -23.33
CA HIS A 512 7.05 22.36 -22.74
C HIS A 512 7.87 23.65 -22.55
N GLU A 513 7.42 24.79 -23.08
CA GLU A 513 8.11 26.08 -22.98
C GLU A 513 7.43 27.03 -21.98
N THR A 514 8.05 28.18 -21.73
CA THR A 514 7.47 29.27 -20.94
C THR A 514 7.44 30.56 -21.75
N THR A 515 6.37 31.33 -21.61
CA THR A 515 6.29 32.66 -22.23
C THR A 515 7.17 33.65 -21.46
N LYS A 516 7.99 34.39 -22.20
CA LYS A 516 8.80 35.51 -21.70
C LYS A 516 8.45 36.75 -22.52
N ALA A 517 7.77 37.72 -21.91
CA ALA A 517 7.23 38.90 -22.57
C ALA A 517 8.32 39.67 -23.34
N PHE A 518 9.48 39.86 -22.71
CA PHE A 518 10.61 40.61 -23.27
C PHE A 518 11.26 39.99 -24.52
N LYS A 519 10.95 38.72 -24.86
CA LYS A 519 11.48 38.06 -26.07
C LYS A 519 10.74 38.48 -27.37
N GLY A 520 9.81 39.42 -27.30
CA GLY A 520 9.01 39.87 -28.44
C GLY A 520 7.49 39.89 -28.22
N PRO A 521 6.88 38.92 -27.51
CA PRO A 521 5.44 38.90 -27.26
C PRO A 521 4.85 40.21 -26.77
N GLU A 522 5.55 40.93 -25.91
CA GLU A 522 5.11 42.21 -25.33
C GLU A 522 4.72 43.26 -26.39
N GLN A 523 5.45 43.28 -27.51
CA GLN A 523 5.20 44.22 -28.62
C GLN A 523 4.22 43.66 -29.65
N LEU A 524 4.24 42.35 -29.88
CA LEU A 524 3.51 41.70 -30.97
C LEU A 524 2.07 41.34 -30.60
N TRP A 525 1.85 40.85 -29.38
CA TRP A 525 0.57 40.24 -29.00
C TRP A 525 -0.60 41.23 -28.88
N PRO A 526 -0.44 42.46 -28.36
CA PRO A 526 -1.53 43.44 -28.36
C PRO A 526 -2.06 43.74 -29.77
N GLY A 527 -1.18 43.79 -30.78
CA GLY A 527 -1.55 43.99 -32.19
C GLY A 527 -2.13 42.75 -32.87
N ALA A 528 -2.04 41.57 -32.24
CA ALA A 528 -2.56 40.31 -32.76
C ALA A 528 -3.99 40.00 -32.27
N VAL A 529 -4.64 40.95 -31.58
CA VAL A 529 -6.01 40.82 -31.08
C VAL A 529 -6.98 41.57 -31.99
N SER A 530 -7.99 40.86 -32.50
CA SER A 530 -9.13 41.45 -33.20
C SER A 530 -10.36 41.36 -32.30
N SER A 531 -10.82 42.49 -31.77
CA SER A 531 -12.00 42.56 -30.88
C SER A 531 -13.32 42.70 -31.63
N LYS A 532 -14.38 42.09 -31.09
CA LYS A 532 -15.79 42.32 -31.44
C LYS A 532 -16.59 42.57 -30.15
N SER A 533 -17.86 42.96 -30.27
CA SER A 533 -18.69 43.28 -29.09
C SER A 533 -18.83 42.11 -28.12
N SER A 534 -18.95 40.87 -28.62
CA SER A 534 -19.13 39.66 -27.80
C SER A 534 -17.83 38.96 -27.39
N GLY A 535 -16.66 39.43 -27.85
CA GLY A 535 -15.41 38.70 -27.63
C GLY A 535 -14.24 39.12 -28.52
N PHE A 536 -13.28 38.22 -28.72
CA PHE A 536 -12.08 38.52 -29.50
C PHE A 536 -11.51 37.29 -30.20
N MET A 537 -10.66 37.55 -31.19
CA MET A 537 -9.74 36.58 -31.78
C MET A 537 -8.31 37.02 -31.44
N PHE A 538 -7.52 36.12 -30.84
CA PHE A 538 -6.09 36.32 -30.62
C PHE A 538 -5.31 35.35 -31.48
N ALA A 539 -4.47 35.86 -32.37
CA ALA A 539 -3.79 35.00 -33.33
C ALA A 539 -2.42 35.57 -33.75
N PRO A 540 -1.39 35.40 -32.89
CA PRO A 540 -0.06 35.98 -33.09
C PRO A 540 0.70 35.37 -34.27
N GLU A 541 0.38 34.13 -34.65
CA GLU A 541 0.94 33.45 -35.83
C GLU A 541 -0.13 33.19 -36.90
N ALA A 542 0.28 32.75 -38.09
CA ALA A 542 -0.61 32.61 -39.25
C ALA A 542 -1.49 31.35 -39.24
N GLU A 543 -1.13 30.31 -38.48
CA GLU A 543 -1.75 28.99 -38.63
C GLU A 543 -3.02 28.80 -37.76
N PHE A 544 -2.91 29.07 -36.45
CA PHE A 544 -3.98 28.87 -35.47
C PHE A 544 -4.30 30.16 -34.70
N GLY A 545 -5.56 30.30 -34.28
CA GLY A 545 -6.01 31.42 -33.44
C GLY A 545 -6.91 30.95 -32.30
N LEU A 546 -6.84 31.66 -31.18
CA LEU A 546 -7.77 31.53 -30.07
C LEU A 546 -8.96 32.45 -30.30
N PHE A 547 -10.15 31.87 -30.35
CA PHE A 547 -11.43 32.57 -30.42
C PHE A 547 -12.10 32.49 -29.06
N MET A 548 -12.58 33.61 -28.54
CA MET A 548 -13.31 33.64 -27.28
C MET A 548 -14.57 34.49 -27.41
N ASP A 549 -15.70 33.96 -26.94
CA ASP A 549 -17.03 34.57 -27.04
C ASP A 549 -17.82 34.38 -25.75
N ILE A 550 -18.59 35.41 -25.36
CA ILE A 550 -19.57 35.33 -24.26
C ILE A 550 -21.00 35.28 -24.82
N SER A 551 -21.85 34.40 -24.27
CA SER A 551 -23.24 34.23 -24.75
C SER A 551 -24.14 35.44 -24.47
N LYS A 552 -23.89 36.14 -23.36
CA LYS A 552 -24.61 37.34 -22.93
C LYS A 552 -23.62 38.27 -22.26
N GLY A 553 -23.38 39.46 -22.82
CA GLY A 553 -22.43 40.43 -22.28
C GLY A 553 -21.68 41.19 -23.37
N ASN A 554 -20.63 41.90 -22.98
CA ASN A 554 -19.73 42.54 -23.93
C ASN A 554 -18.26 42.37 -23.52
N PHE A 555 -17.37 42.46 -24.50
CA PHE A 555 -15.92 42.46 -24.33
C PHE A 555 -15.36 43.88 -24.46
N SER A 556 -14.42 44.22 -23.57
CA SER A 556 -13.67 45.48 -23.59
C SER A 556 -12.20 45.17 -23.81
N PHE A 557 -11.62 45.71 -24.89
CA PHE A 557 -10.21 45.57 -25.20
C PHE A 557 -9.37 46.49 -24.31
N GLU A 558 -8.69 45.90 -23.34
CA GLU A 558 -7.85 46.59 -22.36
C GLU A 558 -6.64 45.68 -22.05
N PRO A 559 -5.61 45.65 -22.92
CA PRO A 559 -4.50 44.71 -22.80
C PRO A 559 -3.69 44.93 -21.51
N GLU A 560 -3.28 43.84 -20.85
CA GLU A 560 -2.48 43.83 -19.62
C GLU A 560 -1.44 42.71 -19.69
N TRP A 561 -0.25 42.97 -19.18
CA TRP A 561 0.78 41.96 -18.93
C TRP A 561 0.95 41.70 -17.44
N GLN A 562 1.10 40.43 -17.08
CA GLN A 562 1.50 40.02 -15.74
C GLN A 562 2.85 39.33 -15.84
N TYR A 563 3.85 39.90 -15.18
CA TYR A 563 5.23 39.43 -15.27
C TYR A 563 5.60 38.55 -14.07
N MET A 564 6.58 37.66 -14.28
CA MET A 564 7.20 36.87 -13.22
C MET A 564 6.20 36.05 -12.39
N ILE A 565 5.21 35.46 -13.06
CA ILE A 565 4.32 34.48 -12.43
C ILE A 565 5.14 33.24 -12.08
N PHE A 566 5.29 33.00 -10.78
CA PHE A 566 6.07 31.91 -10.22
C PHE A 566 5.29 30.58 -10.24
N ARG A 567 5.95 29.51 -10.70
CA ARG A 567 5.41 28.15 -10.81
C ARG A 567 6.22 27.19 -9.94
N SER A 568 5.64 26.81 -8.79
CA SER A 568 6.35 26.08 -7.75
C SER A 568 6.79 24.67 -8.18
N LEU A 569 6.09 24.02 -9.11
CA LEU A 569 6.43 22.67 -9.55
C LEU A 569 7.65 22.65 -10.48
N GLU A 570 7.89 23.71 -11.25
CA GLU A 570 9.08 23.87 -12.09
C GLU A 570 10.30 24.12 -11.22
N ASP A 571 10.18 24.95 -10.17
CA ASP A 571 11.25 25.21 -9.20
C ASP A 571 11.71 23.91 -8.52
N GLN A 572 10.75 23.11 -8.03
CA GLN A 572 11.02 21.79 -7.44
C GLN A 572 11.71 20.81 -8.40
N ARG A 573 11.49 20.97 -9.71
CA ARG A 573 12.12 20.16 -10.77
C ARG A 573 13.47 20.72 -11.22
N GLY A 574 13.91 21.87 -10.70
CA GLY A 574 15.12 22.56 -11.14
C GLY A 574 15.00 23.20 -12.53
N LEU A 575 13.79 23.53 -12.96
CA LEU A 575 13.49 24.22 -14.22
C LEU A 575 13.24 25.72 -13.97
N ASP A 576 13.26 26.55 -15.01
CA ASP A 576 12.90 27.99 -14.89
C ASP A 576 11.43 28.14 -14.42
N PRO A 577 11.19 28.67 -13.21
CA PRO A 577 9.85 28.71 -12.63
C PRO A 577 9.06 29.96 -12.98
N ASN A 578 9.66 30.97 -13.62
CA ASN A 578 9.00 32.25 -13.86
C ASN A 578 8.45 32.31 -15.30
N SER A 579 7.23 32.80 -15.47
CA SER A 579 6.64 33.04 -16.80
C SER A 579 5.80 34.30 -16.81
N ASP A 580 5.56 34.85 -18.00
CA ASP A 580 4.72 36.04 -18.17
C ASP A 580 3.40 35.67 -18.86
N LEU A 581 2.30 36.31 -18.47
CA LEU A 581 0.97 36.09 -19.03
C LEU A 581 0.44 37.37 -19.66
N PHE A 582 -0.29 37.22 -20.78
CA PHE A 582 -0.95 38.32 -21.46
C PHE A 582 -2.46 38.20 -21.29
N SER A 583 -3.13 39.33 -21.09
CA SER A 583 -4.59 39.40 -21.00
C SER A 583 -5.11 40.46 -21.97
N PRO A 584 -5.89 40.11 -23.01
CA PRO A 584 -6.37 41.06 -24.01
C PRO A 584 -7.35 42.12 -23.49
N GLY A 585 -8.00 41.86 -22.37
CA GLY A 585 -9.12 42.65 -21.88
C GLY A 585 -10.05 41.82 -21.01
N TYR A 586 -11.28 42.30 -20.78
CA TYR A 586 -12.26 41.60 -19.95
C TYR A 586 -13.65 41.57 -20.59
N PHE A 587 -14.41 40.55 -20.24
CA PHE A 587 -15.84 40.44 -20.50
C PHE A 587 -16.62 40.98 -19.31
N GLN A 588 -17.76 41.60 -19.58
CA GLN A 588 -18.71 42.01 -18.55
C GLN A 588 -20.13 41.57 -18.90
N THR A 589 -20.86 41.12 -17.89
CA THR A 589 -22.25 40.68 -18.02
C THR A 589 -23.02 40.88 -16.72
N PHE A 590 -24.33 40.63 -16.76
CA PHE A 590 -25.24 40.82 -15.65
C PHE A 590 -26.09 39.57 -15.44
N LEU A 591 -26.21 39.13 -14.19
CA LEU A 591 -26.95 37.92 -13.81
C LEU A 591 -27.97 38.19 -12.69
N LYS A 592 -29.19 37.72 -12.89
CA LYS A 592 -30.22 37.54 -11.85
C LYS A 592 -30.21 36.11 -11.30
N GLY A 593 -30.97 35.86 -10.23
CA GLY A 593 -31.15 34.50 -9.71
C GLY A 593 -31.81 33.60 -10.76
N GLY A 594 -31.24 32.42 -10.97
CA GLY A 594 -31.65 31.46 -12.00
C GLY A 594 -31.06 31.70 -13.39
N GLU A 595 -30.31 32.79 -13.61
CA GLU A 595 -29.67 33.05 -14.91
C GLU A 595 -28.29 32.41 -15.02
N GLU A 596 -27.91 32.10 -16.26
CA GLU A 596 -26.58 31.62 -16.62
C GLU A 596 -25.98 32.38 -17.81
N VAL A 597 -24.66 32.32 -17.91
CA VAL A 597 -23.87 32.86 -19.03
C VAL A 597 -22.74 31.90 -19.35
N VAL A 598 -22.42 31.76 -20.64
CA VAL A 598 -21.39 30.84 -21.13
C VAL A 598 -20.25 31.65 -21.74
N LEU A 599 -19.03 31.41 -21.29
CA LEU A 599 -17.80 31.84 -21.95
C LEU A 599 -17.22 30.63 -22.70
N SER A 600 -17.11 30.75 -24.01
CA SER A 600 -16.58 29.71 -24.89
C SER A 600 -15.23 30.12 -25.43
N ALA A 601 -14.24 29.24 -25.36
CA ALA A 601 -12.93 29.45 -25.96
C ALA A 601 -12.59 28.28 -26.90
N CYS A 602 -12.07 28.57 -28.09
CA CYS A 602 -11.77 27.57 -29.12
C CYS A 602 -10.45 27.92 -29.82
N VAL A 603 -9.65 26.90 -30.12
CA VAL A 603 -8.47 27.02 -31.00
C VAL A 603 -8.76 26.32 -32.32
N ASP A 604 -8.77 27.10 -33.42
CA ASP A 604 -8.99 26.58 -34.77
C ASP A 604 -8.06 27.28 -35.79
N SER A 605 -7.96 26.71 -36.99
CA SER A 605 -7.18 27.29 -38.08
C SER A 605 -7.84 28.55 -38.63
N LYS A 606 -7.05 29.59 -38.89
CA LYS A 606 -7.53 30.84 -39.53
C LYS A 606 -8.22 30.59 -40.88
N ILE A 607 -7.81 29.55 -41.61
CA ILE A 607 -8.25 29.27 -42.98
C ILE A 607 -9.70 28.74 -43.04
N LYS A 608 -10.21 28.14 -41.95
CA LYS A 608 -11.55 27.53 -41.91
C LYS A 608 -12.69 28.50 -41.61
N HIS A 609 -12.45 29.81 -41.50
CA HIS A 609 -13.47 30.86 -41.44
C HIS A 609 -14.64 30.61 -40.44
N LYS A 610 -14.39 30.00 -39.26
CA LYS A 610 -15.37 30.04 -38.17
C LYS A 610 -15.27 31.38 -37.45
N SER A 611 -16.30 32.22 -37.59
CA SER A 611 -16.40 33.55 -36.97
C SER A 611 -16.82 33.52 -35.49
N SER A 612 -17.10 32.32 -34.96
CA SER A 612 -17.53 32.09 -33.57
C SER A 612 -17.26 30.64 -33.15
N CYS A 613 -17.20 30.43 -31.83
CA CYS A 613 -17.26 29.09 -31.25
C CYS A 613 -18.58 28.38 -31.66
N PRO A 614 -18.59 27.05 -31.87
CA PRO A 614 -19.81 26.30 -32.18
C PRO A 614 -20.90 26.51 -31.13
N GLU A 615 -22.16 26.62 -31.57
CA GLU A 615 -23.31 26.77 -30.69
C GLU A 615 -23.45 25.57 -29.72
N PRO A 616 -23.96 25.80 -28.51
CA PRO A 616 -24.06 24.77 -27.49
C PRO A 616 -25.02 23.65 -27.91
N ALA A 617 -24.53 22.41 -27.96
CA ALA A 617 -25.41 21.26 -27.76
C ALA A 617 -25.95 21.33 -26.32
N GLU A 618 -27.27 21.19 -26.15
CA GLU A 618 -27.91 21.15 -24.83
C GLU A 618 -27.29 20.05 -23.97
N THR A 619 -26.48 20.43 -22.98
CA THR A 619 -25.98 19.50 -21.97
C THR A 619 -27.09 19.28 -20.95
N ASN A 620 -27.61 18.04 -20.88
CA ASN A 620 -28.53 17.62 -19.84
C ASN A 620 -27.83 17.71 -18.47
N ASP A 621 -28.04 18.82 -17.78
CA ASP A 621 -27.50 19.27 -16.49
C ASP A 621 -27.93 18.39 -15.29
N SER A 622 -28.16 17.10 -15.53
CA SER A 622 -28.83 16.16 -14.65
C SER A 622 -27.90 15.42 -13.69
N SER A 623 -26.59 15.38 -13.97
CA SER A 623 -25.60 14.64 -13.19
C SER A 623 -25.31 15.31 -11.84
N PHE A 624 -24.97 16.60 -11.83
CA PHE A 624 -24.67 17.39 -10.63
C PHE A 624 -25.90 17.73 -9.77
N LYS A 625 -27.12 17.51 -10.29
CA LYS A 625 -28.37 17.70 -9.55
C LYS A 625 -28.75 16.51 -8.67
N LYS A 626 -28.14 15.34 -8.89
CA LYS A 626 -28.39 14.12 -8.12
C LYS A 626 -27.37 13.98 -7.00
N ARG A 627 -27.84 13.60 -5.81
CA ARG A 627 -26.97 13.32 -4.65
C ARG A 627 -26.35 11.94 -4.84
N HIS A 628 -25.06 11.87 -5.18
CA HIS A 628 -24.39 10.60 -5.46
C HIS A 628 -23.60 10.08 -4.25
N PRO A 629 -23.69 8.79 -3.92
CA PRO A 629 -22.95 8.16 -2.81
C PRO A 629 -21.43 7.97 -3.08
N GLY A 630 -20.85 8.66 -4.07
CA GLY A 630 -19.51 8.39 -4.61
C GLY A 630 -19.52 7.29 -5.68
N LEU A 631 -18.45 7.20 -6.47
CA LEU A 631 -18.35 6.20 -7.56
C LEU A 631 -17.73 4.90 -7.06
N LYS A 632 -18.16 3.76 -7.59
CA LYS A 632 -17.42 2.51 -7.41
C LYS A 632 -16.05 2.64 -8.09
N ILE A 633 -15.02 1.97 -7.55
CA ILE A 633 -13.66 2.02 -8.11
C ILE A 633 -13.66 1.55 -9.58
N GLU A 634 -14.30 0.41 -9.87
CA GLU A 634 -14.38 -0.15 -11.23
C GLU A 634 -15.07 0.81 -12.22
N GLU A 635 -16.16 1.46 -11.80
CA GLU A 635 -16.88 2.44 -12.61
C GLU A 635 -16.00 3.66 -12.91
N ALA A 636 -15.33 4.20 -11.89
CA ALA A 636 -14.45 5.35 -12.06
C ALA A 636 -13.23 5.03 -12.94
N LEU A 637 -12.61 3.86 -12.77
CA LEU A 637 -11.50 3.44 -13.62
C LEU A 637 -11.96 3.28 -15.08
N THR A 638 -13.13 2.67 -15.30
CA THR A 638 -13.71 2.49 -16.65
C THR A 638 -13.95 3.83 -17.34
N LEU A 639 -14.49 4.82 -16.62
CA LEU A 639 -14.71 6.18 -17.13
C LEU A 639 -13.38 6.93 -17.35
N ALA A 640 -12.40 6.75 -16.45
CA ALA A 640 -11.10 7.40 -16.55
C ALA A 640 -10.31 6.97 -17.80
N LEU A 641 -10.49 5.74 -18.29
CA LEU A 641 -9.84 5.26 -19.51
C LEU A 641 -10.12 6.20 -20.71
N ASP A 642 -11.34 6.74 -20.81
CA ASP A 642 -11.75 7.57 -21.95
C ASP A 642 -10.93 8.86 -22.09
N HIS A 643 -10.37 9.39 -21.00
CA HIS A 643 -9.55 10.59 -21.07
C HIS A 643 -8.26 10.41 -21.88
N TYR A 644 -7.72 9.18 -21.90
CA TYR A 644 -6.43 8.88 -22.52
C TYR A 644 -6.57 8.36 -23.95
N ILE A 645 -7.76 7.92 -24.36
CA ILE A 645 -8.03 7.40 -25.69
C ILE A 645 -8.19 8.56 -26.68
N THR A 646 -7.37 8.60 -27.72
CA THR A 646 -7.40 9.64 -28.75
C THR A 646 -7.61 9.08 -30.14
N SER A 647 -8.18 9.90 -31.02
CA SER A 647 -8.35 9.58 -32.44
C SER A 647 -7.04 9.71 -33.19
N ARG A 648 -6.76 8.74 -34.08
CA ARG A 648 -5.56 8.71 -34.92
C ARG A 648 -5.91 8.23 -36.33
N GLY A 649 -6.35 9.15 -37.20
CA GLY A 649 -6.93 8.81 -38.50
C GLY A 649 -8.09 7.80 -38.36
N SER A 650 -8.00 6.67 -39.08
CA SER A 650 -8.96 5.56 -38.97
C SER A 650 -8.75 4.65 -37.75
N TYR A 651 -7.73 4.92 -36.93
CA TYR A 651 -7.34 4.17 -35.76
C TYR A 651 -7.53 4.98 -34.46
N LYS A 652 -7.08 4.39 -33.35
CA LYS A 652 -7.01 5.01 -32.03
C LYS A 652 -5.58 4.95 -31.52
N SER A 653 -5.25 5.89 -30.65
CA SER A 653 -3.99 5.93 -29.91
C SER A 653 -4.24 6.24 -28.44
N ILE A 654 -3.21 6.13 -27.62
CA ILE A 654 -3.27 6.41 -26.18
C ILE A 654 -2.26 7.47 -25.83
N ILE A 655 -2.70 8.56 -25.20
CA ILE A 655 -1.79 9.49 -24.51
C ILE A 655 -1.28 8.77 -23.27
N ALA A 656 0.03 8.50 -23.20
CA ALA A 656 0.60 7.71 -22.10
C ALA A 656 0.44 8.39 -20.73
N GLY A 657 0.39 9.72 -20.70
CA GLY A 657 0.12 10.46 -19.47
C GLY A 657 0.08 11.96 -19.71
N TYR A 658 -1.03 12.60 -19.30
CA TYR A 658 -1.09 14.05 -19.23
C TYR A 658 -0.30 14.56 -17.99
N PRO A 659 0.32 15.74 -18.08
CA PRO A 659 0.33 16.62 -19.24
C PRO A 659 1.48 16.38 -20.22
N TRP A 660 2.44 15.48 -19.96
CA TRP A 660 3.72 15.45 -20.67
C TRP A 660 3.76 14.65 -21.96
N PHE A 661 3.16 13.47 -21.95
CA PHE A 661 3.47 12.46 -22.95
C PHE A 661 2.51 12.51 -24.14
N LEU A 662 2.96 11.88 -25.23
CA LEU A 662 2.18 11.55 -26.42
C LEU A 662 1.97 10.02 -26.46
N ASP A 663 2.01 9.45 -27.67
CA ASP A 663 1.72 8.04 -27.93
C ASP A 663 2.98 7.19 -27.67
N TRP A 664 2.95 6.35 -26.63
CA TRP A 664 4.00 5.38 -26.34
C TRP A 664 3.49 3.95 -26.55
N GLY A 665 4.24 3.13 -27.28
CA GLY A 665 3.83 1.80 -27.72
C GLY A 665 3.68 0.81 -26.59
N ARG A 666 4.67 0.74 -25.70
CA ARG A 666 4.60 -0.08 -24.48
C ARG A 666 3.35 0.25 -23.67
N ASP A 667 3.19 1.51 -23.31
CA ASP A 667 2.08 2.02 -22.48
C ASP A 667 0.72 1.77 -23.15
N SER A 668 0.61 2.03 -24.46
CA SER A 668 -0.63 1.82 -25.21
C SER A 668 -1.07 0.36 -25.21
N LEU A 669 -0.13 -0.58 -25.34
CA LEU A 669 -0.41 -2.01 -25.38
C LEU A 669 -0.73 -2.56 -23.99
N ILE A 670 -0.10 -2.05 -22.94
CA ILE A 670 -0.48 -2.35 -21.55
C ILE A 670 -1.88 -1.79 -21.27
N PHE A 671 -2.14 -0.55 -21.65
CA PHE A 671 -3.43 0.13 -21.48
C PHE A 671 -4.56 -0.59 -22.22
N ALA A 672 -4.27 -1.16 -23.40
CA ALA A 672 -5.25 -1.94 -24.16
C ALA A 672 -5.80 -3.14 -23.37
N ARG A 673 -5.02 -3.74 -22.48
CA ARG A 673 -5.51 -4.83 -21.60
C ARG A 673 -6.56 -4.32 -20.62
N GLY A 674 -6.36 -3.11 -20.07
CA GLY A 674 -7.37 -2.43 -19.24
C GLY A 674 -8.65 -2.12 -20.01
N MET A 675 -8.53 -1.68 -21.27
CA MET A 675 -9.69 -1.48 -22.16
C MET A 675 -10.45 -2.78 -22.43
N ILE A 676 -9.73 -3.89 -22.69
CA ILE A 676 -10.33 -5.20 -22.91
C ILE A 676 -11.08 -5.67 -21.66
N ALA A 677 -10.47 -5.56 -20.48
CA ALA A 677 -11.12 -5.88 -19.21
C ALA A 677 -12.37 -5.02 -18.96
N ALA A 678 -12.34 -3.74 -19.35
CA ALA A 678 -13.49 -2.83 -19.27
C ALA A 678 -14.54 -3.02 -20.40
N GLY A 679 -14.37 -4.03 -21.27
CA GLY A 679 -15.29 -4.31 -22.38
C GLY A 679 -15.19 -3.37 -23.58
N LYS A 680 -14.20 -2.47 -23.64
CA LYS A 680 -13.92 -1.53 -24.74
C LYS A 680 -13.17 -2.20 -25.89
N TYR A 681 -13.71 -3.32 -26.38
CA TYR A 681 -13.03 -4.20 -27.34
C TYR A 681 -12.73 -3.52 -28.68
N LYS A 682 -13.62 -2.64 -29.15
CA LYS A 682 -13.48 -1.98 -30.46
C LYS A 682 -12.33 -0.97 -30.43
N GLU A 683 -12.25 -0.18 -29.37
CA GLU A 683 -11.19 0.79 -29.13
C GLU A 683 -9.85 0.07 -28.96
N ALA A 684 -9.81 -1.02 -28.19
CA ALA A 684 -8.63 -1.86 -28.03
C ALA A 684 -8.16 -2.46 -29.36
N GLU A 685 -9.07 -2.99 -30.18
CA GLU A 685 -8.75 -3.49 -31.52
C GLU A 685 -8.07 -2.41 -32.38
N LEU A 686 -8.60 -1.18 -32.39
CA LEU A 686 -8.04 -0.08 -33.16
C LEU A 686 -6.65 0.34 -32.68
N VAL A 687 -6.40 0.35 -31.37
CA VAL A 687 -5.06 0.63 -30.81
C VAL A 687 -4.08 -0.49 -31.17
N ILE A 688 -4.46 -1.76 -31.01
CA ILE A 688 -3.60 -2.90 -31.33
C ILE A 688 -3.23 -2.89 -32.82
N LYS A 689 -4.20 -2.65 -33.70
CA LYS A 689 -3.95 -2.54 -35.14
C LYS A 689 -3.03 -1.36 -35.49
N GLN A 690 -3.13 -0.25 -34.77
CA GLN A 690 -2.27 0.92 -34.96
C GLN A 690 -0.79 0.61 -34.69
N PHE A 691 -0.48 -0.22 -33.69
CA PHE A 691 0.91 -0.61 -33.43
C PHE A 691 1.36 -1.78 -34.32
N ALA A 692 0.49 -2.76 -34.57
CA ALA A 692 0.80 -3.91 -35.40
C ALA A 692 1.20 -3.53 -36.84
N ARG A 693 0.58 -2.51 -37.43
CA ARG A 693 0.94 -2.04 -38.79
C ARG A 693 2.34 -1.47 -38.91
N PHE A 694 2.95 -1.03 -37.80
CA PHE A 694 4.32 -0.53 -37.78
C PHE A 694 5.37 -1.64 -37.60
N GLU A 695 4.96 -2.91 -37.55
CA GLU A 695 5.90 -4.02 -37.52
C GLU A 695 6.78 -4.00 -38.76
N LYS A 696 8.09 -4.00 -38.53
CA LYS A 696 9.12 -4.07 -39.56
C LYS A 696 10.33 -4.76 -38.98
N ASP A 697 10.77 -5.84 -39.62
CA ASP A 697 11.95 -6.63 -39.26
C ASP A 697 12.01 -7.02 -37.77
N GLY A 698 10.87 -7.40 -37.18
CA GLY A 698 10.77 -7.88 -35.80
C GLY A 698 10.67 -6.81 -34.72
N THR A 699 10.56 -5.54 -35.11
CA THR A 699 10.45 -4.41 -34.18
C THR A 699 9.10 -3.72 -34.33
N ILE A 700 8.71 -2.91 -33.33
CA ILE A 700 7.63 -1.91 -33.41
C ILE A 700 8.10 -0.61 -32.72
N PRO A 701 7.44 0.54 -32.96
CA PRO A 701 7.83 1.80 -32.33
C PRO A 701 7.60 1.81 -30.82
N ASN A 702 8.55 2.36 -30.07
CA ASN A 702 8.38 2.68 -28.66
C ASN A 702 7.61 3.99 -28.47
N MET A 703 7.81 4.97 -29.35
CA MET A 703 7.11 6.25 -29.34
C MET A 703 6.65 6.60 -30.76
N ILE A 704 5.46 7.19 -30.87
CA ILE A 704 4.96 7.78 -32.11
C ILE A 704 4.73 9.27 -31.87
N SER A 705 5.55 10.14 -32.46
CA SER A 705 5.43 11.59 -32.36
C SER A 705 4.97 12.18 -33.69
N GLY A 706 3.71 12.62 -33.77
CA GLY A 706 3.14 13.02 -35.06
C GLY A 706 3.19 11.85 -36.05
N HIS A 707 3.87 12.00 -37.20
CA HIS A 707 4.12 10.89 -38.13
C HIS A 707 5.42 10.12 -37.88
N ASP A 708 6.27 10.60 -36.96
CA ASP A 708 7.54 9.97 -36.67
C ASP A 708 7.36 8.73 -35.78
N ALA A 709 7.81 7.60 -36.28
CA ALA A 709 7.81 6.30 -35.61
C ALA A 709 9.21 5.66 -35.61
N ALA A 710 10.25 6.50 -35.70
CA ALA A 710 11.65 6.07 -35.81
C ALA A 710 12.20 5.48 -34.51
N ASN A 711 11.71 5.92 -33.35
CA ASN A 711 12.12 5.35 -32.07
C ASN A 711 11.56 3.93 -31.92
N ARG A 712 12.44 2.94 -32.01
CA ARG A 712 12.13 1.50 -31.93
C ARG A 712 13.01 0.81 -30.88
N ASP A 713 13.49 1.58 -29.91
CA ASP A 713 14.40 1.12 -28.85
C ASP A 713 13.58 0.49 -27.71
N THR A 714 12.99 -0.67 -28.01
CA THR A 714 12.13 -1.41 -27.08
C THR A 714 12.16 -2.91 -27.35
N SER A 715 12.42 -3.69 -26.31
CA SER A 715 12.34 -5.14 -26.32
C SER A 715 10.98 -5.64 -25.84
N ASP A 716 10.29 -4.84 -25.01
CA ASP A 716 9.03 -5.22 -24.37
C ASP A 716 7.78 -4.87 -25.17
N ALA A 717 7.76 -3.77 -25.94
CA ALA A 717 6.57 -3.40 -26.72
C ALA A 717 6.13 -4.49 -27.72
N PRO A 718 7.04 -5.12 -28.51
CA PRO A 718 6.67 -6.26 -29.36
C PRO A 718 6.03 -7.40 -28.58
N LEU A 719 6.52 -7.67 -27.36
CA LEU A 719 6.02 -8.74 -26.51
C LEU A 719 4.65 -8.39 -25.89
N TRP A 720 4.45 -7.14 -25.49
CA TRP A 720 3.14 -6.64 -25.06
C TRP A 720 2.09 -6.70 -26.17
N LEU A 721 2.49 -6.58 -27.45
CA LEU A 721 1.58 -6.76 -28.57
C LEU A 721 1.03 -8.19 -28.63
N PHE A 722 1.85 -9.21 -28.37
CA PHE A 722 1.35 -10.59 -28.27
C PHE A 722 0.34 -10.74 -27.14
N ILE A 723 0.62 -10.17 -25.96
CA ILE A 723 -0.27 -10.27 -24.80
C ILE A 723 -1.61 -9.58 -25.08
N ALA A 724 -1.59 -8.35 -25.59
CA ALA A 724 -2.82 -7.61 -25.91
C ALA A 724 -3.65 -8.33 -26.99
N CYS A 725 -3.00 -8.89 -28.01
CA CYS A 725 -3.65 -9.74 -29.01
C CYS A 725 -4.25 -11.00 -28.40
N SER A 726 -3.54 -11.65 -27.47
CA SER A 726 -4.00 -12.86 -26.78
C SER A 726 -5.24 -12.58 -25.93
N ASP A 727 -5.22 -11.49 -25.14
CA ASP A 727 -6.34 -11.06 -24.30
C ASP A 727 -7.58 -10.74 -25.17
N LEU A 728 -7.40 -10.00 -26.27
CA LEU A 728 -8.51 -9.65 -27.18
C LEU A 728 -9.06 -10.87 -27.92
N ALA A 729 -8.18 -11.77 -28.40
CA ALA A 729 -8.56 -13.02 -29.03
C ALA A 729 -9.34 -13.94 -28.07
N GLY A 730 -8.95 -13.97 -26.79
CA GLY A 730 -9.69 -14.68 -25.74
C GLY A 730 -11.09 -14.11 -25.52
N ALA A 731 -11.24 -12.78 -25.55
CA ALA A 731 -12.52 -12.11 -25.33
C ALA A 731 -13.48 -12.11 -26.55
N LYS A 732 -12.97 -12.04 -27.78
CA LYS A 732 -13.77 -11.91 -29.02
C LYS A 732 -13.77 -13.14 -29.93
N GLY A 733 -12.97 -14.16 -29.59
CA GLY A 733 -12.70 -15.32 -30.43
C GLY A 733 -11.48 -15.09 -31.34
N LYS A 734 -10.65 -16.13 -31.48
CA LYS A 734 -9.34 -16.07 -32.15
C LYS A 734 -9.44 -15.57 -33.59
N ASP A 735 -10.22 -16.24 -34.43
CA ASP A 735 -10.25 -15.96 -35.87
C ASP A 735 -10.98 -14.66 -36.23
N SER A 736 -11.88 -14.19 -35.37
CA SER A 736 -12.67 -12.97 -35.60
C SER A 736 -11.80 -11.70 -35.60
N PHE A 737 -10.68 -11.75 -34.85
CA PHE A 737 -9.70 -10.68 -34.72
C PHE A 737 -8.40 -10.98 -35.48
N LEU A 738 -7.80 -12.17 -35.33
CA LEU A 738 -6.47 -12.45 -35.88
C LEU A 738 -6.39 -12.42 -37.41
N ASN A 739 -7.52 -12.69 -38.09
CA ASN A 739 -7.62 -12.66 -39.55
C ASN A 739 -8.00 -11.26 -40.09
N ARG A 740 -8.11 -10.25 -39.21
CA ARG A 740 -8.37 -8.87 -39.62
C ARG A 740 -7.11 -8.25 -40.20
N LYS A 741 -7.26 -7.58 -41.34
CA LYS A 741 -6.19 -6.81 -41.97
C LYS A 741 -5.96 -5.48 -41.26
N THR A 742 -4.69 -5.13 -41.06
CA THR A 742 -4.26 -3.78 -40.69
C THR A 742 -4.10 -2.95 -41.96
N ASP A 743 -3.11 -3.33 -42.77
CA ASP A 743 -2.88 -2.87 -44.14
C ASP A 743 -2.85 -4.12 -45.05
N ASP A 744 -1.68 -4.50 -45.57
CA ASP A 744 -1.52 -5.66 -46.46
C ASP A 744 -1.47 -7.01 -45.73
N ARG A 745 -1.20 -6.98 -44.42
CA ARG A 745 -1.05 -8.16 -43.56
C ARG A 745 -2.17 -8.26 -42.52
N ASP A 746 -2.56 -9.48 -42.22
CA ASP A 746 -3.40 -9.78 -41.07
C ASP A 746 -2.57 -9.83 -39.77
N ILE A 747 -3.24 -9.72 -38.62
CA ILE A 747 -2.57 -9.72 -37.31
C ILE A 747 -1.79 -11.02 -37.08
N ARG A 748 -2.34 -12.17 -37.50
CA ARG A 748 -1.67 -13.47 -37.33
C ARG A 748 -0.30 -13.53 -38.01
N SER A 749 -0.23 -13.14 -39.27
CA SER A 749 1.03 -13.11 -40.03
C SER A 749 2.04 -12.12 -39.47
N ILE A 750 1.57 -10.99 -38.93
CA ILE A 750 2.42 -10.02 -38.21
C ILE A 750 3.05 -10.65 -36.97
N LEU A 751 2.27 -11.33 -36.14
CA LEU A 751 2.77 -11.99 -34.92
C LEU A 751 3.79 -13.10 -35.24
N ILE A 752 3.53 -13.93 -36.26
CA ILE A 752 4.46 -14.99 -36.70
C ILE A 752 5.76 -14.39 -37.26
N SER A 753 5.65 -13.32 -38.06
CA SER A 753 6.80 -12.57 -38.59
C SER A 753 7.66 -12.01 -37.46
N LEU A 754 7.02 -11.38 -36.47
CA LEU A 754 7.68 -10.76 -35.33
C LEU A 754 8.47 -11.80 -34.53
N ALA A 755 7.87 -12.94 -34.20
CA ALA A 755 8.53 -14.03 -33.49
C ALA A 755 9.71 -14.63 -34.27
N SER A 756 9.53 -14.85 -35.57
CA SER A 756 10.58 -15.37 -36.44
C SER A 756 11.79 -14.44 -36.49
N ARG A 757 11.56 -13.12 -36.46
CA ARG A 757 12.61 -12.09 -36.44
C ARG A 757 13.26 -11.94 -35.07
N LEU A 758 12.50 -12.00 -33.97
CA LEU A 758 13.09 -12.04 -32.63
C LEU A 758 14.04 -13.24 -32.45
N ILE A 759 13.70 -14.38 -33.05
CA ILE A 759 14.57 -15.57 -33.04
C ILE A 759 15.83 -15.36 -33.87
N SER A 760 15.67 -14.91 -35.12
CA SER A 760 16.80 -14.77 -36.06
C SER A 760 17.64 -13.50 -35.87
N GLY A 761 17.18 -12.57 -35.04
CA GLY A 761 17.82 -11.29 -34.77
C GLY A 761 17.09 -10.11 -35.43
N THR A 762 17.00 -9.00 -34.70
CA THR A 762 16.46 -7.72 -35.16
C THR A 762 17.57 -6.72 -35.46
N PRO A 763 17.32 -5.69 -36.31
CA PRO A 763 18.32 -4.67 -36.63
C PRO A 763 18.81 -3.84 -35.43
N ASN A 764 18.02 -3.76 -34.36
CA ASN A 764 18.33 -3.03 -33.14
C ASN A 764 18.99 -3.91 -32.05
N GLY A 765 19.41 -5.15 -32.39
CA GLY A 765 20.25 -5.97 -31.52
C GLY A 765 19.51 -6.90 -30.56
N ILE A 766 18.21 -7.15 -30.77
CA ILE A 766 17.45 -8.17 -30.03
C ILE A 766 17.61 -9.50 -30.77
N TYR A 767 17.95 -10.57 -30.07
CA TYR A 767 18.07 -11.90 -30.67
C TYR A 767 17.78 -12.99 -29.63
N MET A 768 17.53 -14.22 -30.08
CA MET A 768 17.36 -15.36 -29.18
C MET A 768 18.68 -16.09 -28.97
N ASP A 769 18.97 -16.43 -27.72
CA ASP A 769 20.00 -17.38 -27.35
C ASP A 769 19.55 -18.81 -27.65
N ASP A 770 20.37 -19.57 -28.38
CA ASP A 770 19.99 -20.90 -28.88
C ASP A 770 19.91 -21.96 -27.79
N ASP A 771 20.69 -21.83 -26.71
CA ASP A 771 20.76 -22.82 -25.64
C ASP A 771 19.56 -22.68 -24.69
N SER A 772 19.32 -21.47 -24.18
CA SER A 772 18.24 -21.16 -23.24
C SER A 772 16.89 -20.87 -23.92
N GLY A 773 16.91 -20.40 -25.18
CA GLY A 773 15.74 -19.82 -25.84
C GLY A 773 15.36 -18.42 -25.35
N PHE A 774 16.19 -17.78 -24.53
CA PHE A 774 15.94 -16.43 -24.02
C PHE A 774 16.17 -15.35 -25.07
N LEU A 775 15.43 -14.26 -24.98
CA LEU A 775 15.66 -13.07 -25.79
C LEU A 775 16.66 -12.15 -25.10
N PHE A 776 17.77 -11.87 -25.77
CA PHE A 776 18.70 -10.82 -25.39
C PHE A 776 18.08 -9.44 -25.63
N SER A 777 18.11 -8.58 -24.61
CA SER A 777 17.70 -7.19 -24.67
C SER A 777 18.92 -6.28 -24.61
N PRO A 778 19.07 -5.32 -25.53
CA PRO A 778 20.03 -4.23 -25.42
C PRO A 778 19.78 -3.35 -24.18
N ALA A 779 20.77 -2.53 -23.83
CA ALA A 779 20.65 -1.56 -22.77
C ALA A 779 19.52 -0.54 -23.04
N HIS A 780 18.75 -0.17 -22.02
CA HIS A 780 17.63 0.80 -22.02
C HIS A 780 16.38 0.39 -22.82
N PHE A 781 16.31 -0.81 -23.38
CA PHE A 781 15.16 -1.23 -24.20
C PHE A 781 13.98 -1.76 -23.35
N THR A 782 14.14 -1.81 -22.03
CA THR A 782 13.08 -2.21 -21.09
C THR A 782 12.32 -1.00 -20.56
N TRP A 783 11.25 -1.21 -19.80
CA TRP A 783 10.49 -0.14 -19.15
C TRP A 783 11.29 0.83 -18.26
N MET A 784 12.48 0.44 -17.79
CA MET A 784 13.41 1.33 -17.09
C MET A 784 14.39 1.96 -18.08
N ASP A 785 13.90 2.80 -19.00
CA ASP A 785 14.60 3.29 -20.21
C ASP A 785 15.35 4.62 -20.06
N THR A 786 15.63 5.08 -18.84
CA THR A 786 16.37 6.35 -18.63
C THR A 786 17.73 6.31 -19.31
N ASN A 787 17.98 7.25 -20.23
CA ASN A 787 19.18 7.33 -21.06
C ASN A 787 19.91 8.67 -20.90
N TYR A 788 21.23 8.66 -21.10
CA TYR A 788 22.18 9.79 -20.93
C TYR A 788 22.46 10.25 -19.49
N PRO A 789 23.09 9.40 -18.63
CA PRO A 789 23.55 8.04 -18.90
C PRO A 789 22.50 6.97 -18.55
N ALA A 790 22.83 5.70 -18.84
CA ALA A 790 22.10 4.52 -18.39
C ALA A 790 22.08 4.36 -16.89
N CYS A 791 21.07 4.91 -16.22
CA CYS A 791 20.89 4.66 -14.79
C CYS A 791 20.42 3.22 -14.52
N THR A 792 19.72 2.61 -15.49
CA THR A 792 19.10 1.28 -15.37
C THR A 792 19.20 0.49 -16.69
N PRO A 793 20.41 0.15 -17.17
CA PRO A 793 20.61 -0.41 -18.51
C PRO A 793 19.86 -1.72 -18.77
N ARG A 794 19.84 -2.65 -17.80
CA ARG A 794 19.11 -3.94 -17.87
C ARG A 794 19.36 -4.72 -19.18
N GLU A 795 20.60 -4.72 -19.64
CA GLU A 795 21.07 -5.50 -20.78
C GLU A 795 21.12 -7.00 -20.44
N GLY A 796 20.95 -7.87 -21.43
CA GLY A 796 20.99 -9.33 -21.27
C GLY A 796 19.60 -9.95 -21.25
N TYR A 797 19.26 -10.71 -20.22
CA TYR A 797 18.01 -11.49 -20.16
C TYR A 797 17.05 -11.02 -19.04
N PRO A 798 16.44 -9.82 -19.13
CA PRO A 798 15.48 -9.35 -18.13
C PRO A 798 14.31 -10.33 -17.94
N VAL A 799 13.93 -10.59 -16.69
CA VAL A 799 12.96 -11.63 -16.33
C VAL A 799 11.58 -11.42 -16.97
N GLU A 800 11.09 -10.18 -17.05
CA GLU A 800 9.80 -9.88 -17.66
C GLU A 800 9.81 -10.09 -19.18
N ILE A 801 10.93 -9.85 -19.85
CA ILE A 801 11.08 -10.12 -21.29
C ILE A 801 10.94 -11.63 -21.52
N GLN A 802 11.58 -12.45 -20.68
CA GLN A 802 11.48 -13.91 -20.81
C GLN A 802 10.08 -14.42 -20.47
N ALA A 803 9.44 -13.86 -19.45
CA ALA A 803 8.07 -14.22 -19.08
C ALA A 803 7.05 -13.86 -20.18
N LEU A 804 7.17 -12.66 -20.76
CA LEU A 804 6.33 -12.24 -21.88
C LEU A 804 6.61 -13.06 -23.14
N TRP A 805 7.88 -13.41 -23.39
CA TRP A 805 8.28 -14.26 -24.52
C TRP A 805 7.72 -15.67 -24.39
N TYR A 806 7.82 -16.29 -23.21
CA TYR A 806 7.18 -17.57 -22.93
C TYR A 806 5.67 -17.52 -23.21
N LYS A 807 4.98 -16.47 -22.77
CA LYS A 807 3.55 -16.28 -23.04
C LYS A 807 3.26 -16.06 -24.53
N ALA A 808 4.10 -15.31 -25.24
CA ALA A 808 3.99 -15.12 -26.69
C ALA A 808 4.13 -16.46 -27.43
N LEU A 809 5.09 -17.31 -27.05
CA LEU A 809 5.30 -18.65 -27.63
C LEU A 809 4.11 -19.58 -27.41
N LEU A 810 3.55 -19.59 -26.19
CA LEU A 810 2.31 -20.34 -25.93
C LEU A 810 1.17 -19.85 -26.83
N PHE A 811 1.01 -18.53 -26.95
CA PHE A 811 -0.03 -17.97 -27.81
C PHE A 811 0.21 -18.30 -29.30
N LEU A 812 1.45 -18.28 -29.78
CA LEU A 812 1.82 -18.71 -31.13
C LEU A 812 1.52 -20.19 -31.38
N SER A 813 1.79 -21.06 -30.40
CA SER A 813 1.46 -22.49 -30.49
C SER A 813 -0.04 -22.73 -30.68
N ASP A 814 -0.85 -21.79 -30.22
CA ASP A 814 -2.31 -21.80 -30.23
C ASP A 814 -2.94 -21.22 -31.50
N ILE A 815 -2.16 -20.48 -32.32
CA ILE A 815 -2.66 -19.73 -33.48
C ILE A 815 -1.91 -20.03 -34.79
N ASP A 816 -0.75 -20.67 -34.76
CA ASP A 816 -0.07 -21.09 -35.98
C ASP A 816 -0.61 -22.45 -36.49
N THR A 817 -0.15 -22.86 -37.67
CA THR A 817 -0.40 -24.18 -38.27
C THR A 817 0.05 -25.33 -37.36
N SER A 818 -0.52 -26.53 -37.54
CA SER A 818 -0.26 -27.70 -36.71
C SER A 818 1.22 -28.10 -36.63
N ASP A 819 1.98 -27.91 -37.71
CA ASP A 819 3.40 -28.27 -37.77
C ASP A 819 4.28 -27.25 -37.04
N SER A 820 3.96 -25.96 -37.12
CA SER A 820 4.64 -24.90 -36.37
C SER A 820 4.25 -24.87 -34.90
N SER A 821 3.01 -25.25 -34.57
CA SER A 821 2.49 -25.32 -33.19
C SER A 821 3.41 -26.14 -32.27
N LYS A 822 3.87 -27.31 -32.74
CA LYS A 822 4.81 -28.16 -31.98
C LYS A 822 6.16 -27.49 -31.74
N LYS A 823 6.66 -26.72 -32.71
CA LYS A 823 7.94 -25.99 -32.58
C LYS A 823 7.83 -24.88 -31.53
N TRP A 824 6.73 -24.11 -31.57
CA TRP A 824 6.46 -23.07 -30.57
C TRP A 824 6.30 -23.63 -29.17
N SER A 825 5.56 -24.73 -29.02
CA SER A 825 5.37 -25.41 -27.73
C SER A 825 6.68 -25.96 -27.16
N ALA A 826 7.52 -26.58 -28.00
CA ALA A 826 8.84 -27.07 -27.58
C ALA A 826 9.76 -25.92 -27.15
N LEU A 827 9.76 -24.80 -27.87
CA LEU A 827 10.54 -23.61 -27.50
C LEU A 827 10.03 -22.99 -26.19
N ALA A 828 8.71 -22.92 -25.99
CA ALA A 828 8.12 -22.44 -24.74
C ALA A 828 8.55 -23.32 -23.54
N ALA A 829 8.54 -24.64 -23.70
CA ALA A 829 9.00 -25.57 -22.66
C ALA A 829 10.49 -25.38 -22.32
N ARG A 830 11.32 -25.12 -23.33
CA ARG A 830 12.75 -24.80 -23.13
C ARG A 830 12.93 -23.51 -22.33
N VAL A 831 12.28 -22.42 -22.75
CA VAL A 831 12.33 -21.13 -22.03
C VAL A 831 11.87 -21.30 -20.59
N GLN A 832 10.76 -22.00 -20.35
CA GLN A 832 10.27 -22.25 -19.00
C GLN A 832 11.29 -23.04 -18.15
N LYS A 833 11.88 -24.10 -18.71
CA LYS A 833 12.90 -24.88 -18.03
C LYS A 833 14.10 -24.01 -17.66
N SER A 834 14.60 -23.22 -18.60
CA SER A 834 15.73 -22.32 -18.35
C SER A 834 15.41 -21.24 -17.30
N ILE A 835 14.16 -20.75 -17.22
CA ILE A 835 13.75 -19.83 -16.14
C ILE A 835 13.83 -20.51 -14.77
N TYR A 836 13.46 -21.79 -14.66
CA TYR A 836 13.51 -22.53 -13.39
C TYR A 836 14.92 -22.96 -12.97
N GLU A 837 15.88 -22.97 -13.90
CA GLU A 837 17.28 -23.30 -13.64
C GLU A 837 18.10 -22.10 -13.14
N LEU A 838 17.56 -20.87 -13.24
CA LEU A 838 18.10 -19.63 -12.66
C LEU A 838 17.74 -19.51 -11.17
#